data_AF-A0A4Y8LLR7-F1
#
_entry.id   AF-A0A4Y8LLR7-F1
#
_cell.length_a   1.000
_cell.length_b   1.000
_cell.length_c   1.000
_cell.angle_alpha   90.00
_cell.angle_beta   90.00
_cell.angle_gamma   90.00
#
_symmetry.space_group_name_H-M   'P 1'
#
loop_
_entity.id
_entity.type
_entity.pdbx_description
1 polymer ?
#
loop_
_entity_poly.entity_id
_entity_poly.type
_entity_poly.pdbx_seq_one_letter_code
_entity_poly.pdbx_strand_id
1 'polypeptide(L)'
;MFKPSIVAKLFLSFMLILPFVSTNHVKANDDITDHPMEEQIRALINQEIMKGYDDGSFRPYNSVTRVQFASLIARSLNLEPDLTQNFSDMPTDEETINRIQGAAGAGIITGYQDSTFRPHTQISREHMAVMLKRALDYLQVDADRATLRFADNDLINKDYLEHVSVNVHYGIINGKTINNKQYFAPKERSTRGQAAKVIYELLNTIKAETEPVPEEPGTPEEPQDPEEPEKPEVGYGIGTFTSSGELFVEREYDTYDEALKAYQGSSGKFLTFGDSVLKMNTGIALTIPTPSGSLTNVYNESMTSAWTYVVNDTELRYLDADKDKVKVQVGNKIGYVKHSNVKLIPFTALEDRSSYSVNAAGELLHRVYMNSRNSAASYVVGPAPDKLVQGQTYYSWDGTQFYDANGREVAEGYQYFQHLPARSVTNYTAEEINQYIVDELKRLEARNPNNTLYKDAYKRSKLVGLGTHLKKVEKEKGVNALMILALAQHESAYGLSERALTFNNLFGLRVYDDNPANDHFETVQDNVDELLNEFWNKNYIPPTGPHANGAAFGHKGYGFNVKYASDPYWGSKAAGHMYRIDQALGGKDLKNAVQIGMTTTTGLNVRTAPELSVATKLFTYPKSNMPIIIKEEAAGASEIPWIKIASDIGVNKDAYVSGHYVKMLPIVK
;
A
#
# COMPACT_ATOMS: atom_id res chain seq x y z
N MET A 1 -10.77 -32.83 23.00
CA MET A 1 -11.59 -31.69 23.46
C MET A 1 -11.77 -30.78 22.25
N PHE A 2 -12.80 -31.06 21.44
CA PHE A 2 -12.99 -30.47 20.12
C PHE A 2 -13.53 -29.03 20.25
N LYS A 3 -12.93 -28.07 19.55
CA LYS A 3 -13.55 -26.77 19.28
C LYS A 3 -14.38 -26.91 17.99
N PRO A 4 -15.69 -26.55 18.00
CA PRO A 4 -16.51 -26.64 16.79
C PRO A 4 -16.08 -25.61 15.75
N SER A 5 -16.27 -25.95 14.47
CA SER A 5 -16.31 -25.02 13.33
C SER A 5 -17.21 -23.83 13.64
N ILE A 6 -16.75 -22.62 13.29
CA ILE A 6 -17.48 -21.36 13.46
C ILE A 6 -18.80 -21.35 12.65
N VAL A 7 -18.92 -22.19 11.62
CA VAL A 7 -20.13 -22.33 10.79
C VAL A 7 -21.23 -23.12 11.52
N ALA A 8 -20.89 -24.02 12.44
CA ALA A 8 -21.86 -24.88 13.14
C ALA A 8 -22.54 -24.22 14.35
N LYS A 9 -22.24 -22.96 14.67
CA LYS A 9 -22.80 -22.25 15.85
C LYS A 9 -23.99 -21.33 15.57
N LEU A 10 -24.44 -21.20 14.32
CA LEU A 10 -25.53 -20.26 13.99
C LEU A 10 -26.95 -20.82 14.19
N PHE A 11 -27.13 -22.13 14.41
CA PHE A 11 -28.47 -22.71 14.53
C PHE A 11 -28.60 -23.61 15.77
N LEU A 12 -28.88 -22.98 16.91
CA LEU A 12 -29.38 -23.71 18.08
C LEU A 12 -30.49 -22.93 18.79
N SER A 13 -31.71 -23.50 18.72
CA SER A 13 -32.87 -23.30 19.63
C SER A 13 -33.68 -22.00 19.56
N PHE A 14 -35.01 -21.96 19.74
CA PHE A 14 -35.97 -22.94 20.27
C PHE A 14 -37.36 -22.63 19.67
N MET A 15 -38.08 -23.67 19.22
CA MET A 15 -39.50 -23.62 18.93
C MET A 15 -40.25 -23.54 20.27
N LEU A 16 -40.93 -22.43 20.58
CA LEU A 16 -41.75 -22.32 21.79
C LEU A 16 -43.14 -21.76 21.47
N ILE A 17 -44.13 -22.51 21.95
CA ILE A 17 -45.58 -22.33 21.74
C ILE A 17 -46.08 -21.11 22.53
N LEU A 18 -46.94 -20.33 21.87
CA LEU A 18 -47.68 -19.16 22.38
C LEU A 18 -48.45 -19.41 23.69
N PRO A 19 -48.64 -18.34 24.47
CA PRO A 19 -50.00 -17.95 24.83
C PRO A 19 -50.32 -16.53 24.33
N PHE A 20 -51.53 -16.40 23.80
CA PHE A 20 -52.15 -15.12 23.44
C PHE A 20 -52.17 -14.18 24.64
N VAL A 21 -51.49 -13.05 24.52
CA VAL A 21 -51.76 -11.85 25.31
C VAL A 21 -52.20 -10.78 24.33
N SER A 22 -53.49 -10.43 24.38
CA SER A 22 -54.04 -9.30 23.65
C SER A 22 -53.45 -8.02 24.21
N THR A 23 -52.46 -7.45 23.52
CA THR A 23 -52.09 -6.04 23.70
C THR A 23 -52.79 -5.23 22.63
N ASN A 24 -53.55 -4.23 23.07
CA ASN A 24 -54.21 -3.24 22.22
C ASN A 24 -53.24 -2.70 21.17
N HIS A 25 -53.56 -2.90 19.89
CA HIS A 25 -52.90 -2.21 18.78
C HIS A 25 -53.17 -0.71 18.90
N VAL A 26 -52.23 0.03 19.47
CA VAL A 26 -51.99 1.38 18.99
C VAL A 26 -51.53 1.22 17.54
N LYS A 27 -52.23 1.83 16.58
CA LYS A 27 -51.80 1.88 15.18
C LYS A 27 -50.39 2.49 15.15
N ALA A 28 -49.39 1.63 15.04
CA ALA A 28 -48.03 2.06 14.73
C ALA A 28 -48.05 2.68 13.33
N ASN A 29 -47.26 3.73 13.14
CA ASN A 29 -46.94 4.29 11.83
C ASN A 29 -46.11 3.26 11.05
N ASP A 30 -46.74 2.22 10.51
CA ASP A 30 -46.07 1.25 9.62
C ASP A 30 -45.70 1.97 8.31
N ASP A 31 -44.55 2.63 8.32
CA ASP A 31 -43.91 3.32 7.20
C ASP A 31 -43.06 2.37 6.34
N ILE A 32 -43.23 1.05 6.52
CA ILE A 32 -42.58 -0.01 5.75
C ILE A 32 -43.54 -0.55 4.67
N THR A 33 -44.86 -0.54 4.93
CA THR A 33 -45.86 -1.03 3.97
C THR A 33 -45.76 -0.31 2.63
N ASP A 34 -45.77 -1.06 1.54
CA ASP A 34 -45.59 -0.59 0.15
C ASP A 34 -44.18 -0.06 -0.17
N HIS A 35 -43.21 -0.19 0.74
CA HIS A 35 -41.81 0.14 0.46
C HIS A 35 -41.18 -0.89 -0.49
N PRO A 36 -40.38 -0.50 -1.50
CA PRO A 36 -39.77 -1.45 -2.45
C PRO A 36 -38.80 -2.49 -1.85
N MET A 37 -38.45 -2.34 -0.57
CA MET A 37 -37.61 -3.28 0.20
C MET A 37 -38.33 -3.79 1.46
N GLU A 38 -39.67 -3.75 1.46
CA GLU A 38 -40.51 -4.17 2.59
C GLU A 38 -40.16 -5.58 3.07
N GLU A 39 -40.05 -6.54 2.15
CA GLU A 39 -39.73 -7.94 2.46
C GLU A 39 -38.42 -8.06 3.24
N GLN A 40 -37.35 -7.44 2.73
CA GLN A 40 -36.01 -7.52 3.34
C GLN A 40 -35.99 -6.81 4.70
N ILE A 41 -36.68 -5.68 4.82
CA ILE A 41 -36.81 -4.94 6.08
C ILE A 41 -37.51 -5.82 7.12
N ARG A 42 -38.67 -6.41 6.79
CA ARG A 42 -39.45 -7.23 7.73
C ARG A 42 -38.70 -8.50 8.10
N ALA A 43 -37.98 -9.13 7.16
CA ALA A 43 -37.15 -10.29 7.45
C ALA A 43 -36.06 -9.98 8.49
N LEU A 44 -35.33 -8.87 8.32
CA LEU A 44 -34.29 -8.48 9.28
C LEU A 44 -34.84 -7.99 10.62
N ILE A 45 -36.07 -7.45 10.66
CA ILE A 45 -36.77 -7.14 11.92
C ILE A 45 -37.13 -8.44 12.65
N ASN A 46 -37.68 -9.43 11.95
CA ASN A 46 -38.05 -10.73 12.52
C ASN A 46 -36.84 -11.50 13.06
N GLN A 47 -35.67 -11.31 12.47
CA GLN A 47 -34.39 -11.86 12.93
C GLN A 47 -33.71 -10.98 14.01
N GLU A 48 -34.38 -9.92 14.47
CA GLU A 48 -33.86 -8.93 15.42
C GLU A 48 -32.58 -8.20 14.97
N ILE A 49 -32.23 -8.32 13.69
CA ILE A 49 -31.05 -7.67 13.09
C ILE A 49 -31.29 -6.16 12.95
N MET A 50 -32.51 -5.76 12.59
CA MET A 50 -32.92 -4.36 12.52
C MET A 50 -34.06 -4.06 13.49
N LYS A 51 -34.09 -2.84 14.01
CA LYS A 51 -35.15 -2.35 14.90
C LYS A 51 -35.65 -0.99 14.42
N GLY A 52 -36.95 -0.74 14.62
CA GLY A 52 -37.57 0.57 14.45
C GLY A 52 -37.17 1.53 15.57
N TYR A 53 -37.65 2.76 15.50
CA TYR A 53 -37.50 3.78 16.54
C TYR A 53 -38.60 3.63 17.60
N ASP A 54 -38.37 4.21 18.78
CA ASP A 54 -39.31 4.12 19.92
C ASP A 54 -40.69 4.73 19.63
N ASP A 55 -40.79 5.60 18.62
CA ASP A 55 -42.03 6.20 18.12
C ASP A 55 -42.85 5.28 17.19
N GLY A 56 -42.37 4.04 16.97
CA GLY A 56 -43.00 3.03 16.14
C GLY A 56 -42.71 3.15 14.65
N SER A 57 -41.89 4.11 14.20
CA SER A 57 -41.46 4.24 12.79
C SER A 57 -40.21 3.43 12.48
N PHE A 58 -40.00 3.03 11.23
CA PHE A 58 -38.77 2.39 10.75
C PHE A 58 -37.87 3.34 9.95
N ARG A 59 -38.48 4.32 9.26
CA ARG A 59 -37.86 5.37 8.45
C ARG A 59 -36.96 4.80 7.34
N PRO A 60 -37.49 3.99 6.40
CA PRO A 60 -36.66 3.26 5.42
C PRO A 60 -35.90 4.16 4.44
N TYR A 61 -36.35 5.41 4.23
CA TYR A 61 -35.69 6.38 3.36
C TYR A 61 -34.58 7.20 4.05
N ASN A 62 -34.41 7.09 5.36
CA ASN A 62 -33.34 7.81 6.07
C ASN A 62 -31.98 7.24 5.70
N SER A 63 -30.97 8.12 5.56
CA SER A 63 -29.58 7.70 5.33
C SER A 63 -29.02 6.92 6.51
N VAL A 64 -28.14 5.97 6.22
CA VAL A 64 -27.45 5.14 7.21
C VAL A 64 -26.02 5.63 7.42
N THR A 65 -25.58 5.65 8.67
CA THR A 65 -24.19 5.98 9.02
C THR A 65 -23.29 4.75 8.96
N ARG A 66 -21.98 4.97 8.86
CA ARG A 66 -20.97 3.89 8.89
C ARG A 66 -21.11 3.01 10.13
N VAL A 67 -21.33 3.61 11.30
CA VAL A 67 -21.51 2.83 12.54
C VAL A 67 -22.77 1.98 12.52
N GLN A 68 -23.87 2.52 11.97
CA GLN A 68 -25.11 1.77 11.85
C GLN A 68 -24.93 0.58 10.92
N PHE A 69 -24.30 0.77 9.76
CA PHE A 69 -24.08 -0.33 8.82
C PHE A 69 -23.13 -1.39 9.37
N ALA A 70 -22.01 -1.01 9.98
CA ALA A 70 -21.09 -1.94 10.63
C ALA A 70 -21.78 -2.73 11.76
N SER A 71 -22.64 -2.06 12.53
CA SER A 71 -23.46 -2.71 13.56
C SER A 71 -24.44 -3.73 13.01
N LEU A 72 -25.00 -3.50 11.81
CA LEU A 72 -25.86 -4.46 11.14
C LEU A 72 -25.08 -5.71 10.77
N ILE A 73 -23.89 -5.56 10.17
CA ILE A 73 -23.03 -6.71 9.81
C ILE A 73 -22.62 -7.48 11.07
N ALA A 74 -22.13 -6.77 12.10
CA ALA A 74 -21.70 -7.40 13.35
C ALA A 74 -22.81 -8.22 14.00
N ARG A 75 -24.05 -7.70 14.00
CA ARG A 75 -25.20 -8.41 14.52
C ARG A 75 -25.62 -9.58 13.62
N SER A 76 -25.58 -9.39 12.31
CA SER A 76 -25.94 -10.43 11.32
C SER A 76 -25.03 -11.66 11.41
N LEU A 77 -23.75 -11.43 11.73
CA LEU A 77 -22.76 -12.49 11.86
C LEU A 77 -22.49 -12.92 13.32
N ASN A 78 -23.25 -12.37 14.27
CA ASN A 78 -23.08 -12.59 15.70
C ASN A 78 -21.61 -12.46 16.17
N LEU A 79 -20.96 -11.36 15.80
CA LEU A 79 -19.54 -11.13 16.10
C LEU A 79 -19.33 -10.76 17.56
N GLU A 80 -18.44 -11.48 18.22
CA GLU A 80 -18.00 -11.19 19.57
C GLU A 80 -17.04 -9.99 19.59
N PRO A 81 -17.10 -9.10 20.59
CA PRO A 81 -16.23 -7.92 20.66
C PRO A 81 -14.76 -8.31 20.88
N ASP A 82 -13.87 -7.79 20.04
CA ASP A 82 -12.42 -7.77 20.31
C ASP A 82 -12.04 -6.45 20.99
N LEU A 83 -11.88 -6.50 22.33
CA LEU A 83 -11.60 -5.33 23.17
C LEU A 83 -10.24 -4.66 22.86
N THR A 84 -9.38 -5.31 22.08
CA THR A 84 -8.10 -4.72 21.64
C THR A 84 -8.28 -3.73 20.50
N GLN A 85 -9.40 -3.80 19.76
CA GLN A 85 -9.69 -2.91 18.65
C GLN A 85 -10.32 -1.62 19.14
N ASN A 86 -9.64 -0.49 18.97
CA ASN A 86 -10.14 0.81 19.39
C ASN A 86 -9.87 1.87 18.34
N PHE A 87 -10.79 2.81 18.20
CA PHE A 87 -10.65 4.00 17.36
C PHE A 87 -10.69 5.25 18.24
N SER A 88 -10.02 6.32 17.82
CA SER A 88 -9.95 7.56 18.62
C SER A 88 -11.30 8.28 18.73
N ASP A 89 -12.27 7.94 17.88
CA ASP A 89 -13.61 8.53 17.79
C ASP A 89 -14.71 7.48 18.02
N MET A 90 -14.46 6.50 18.89
CA MET A 90 -15.48 5.51 19.25
C MET A 90 -16.73 6.19 19.86
N PRO A 91 -17.94 5.68 19.55
CA PRO A 91 -19.16 6.07 20.24
C PRO A 91 -19.09 5.85 21.75
N THR A 92 -19.98 6.49 22.49
CA THR A 92 -20.03 6.38 23.96
C THR A 92 -20.94 5.27 24.48
N ASP A 93 -21.76 4.68 23.61
CA ASP A 93 -22.69 3.60 23.94
C ASP A 93 -22.01 2.22 23.87
N GLU A 94 -22.10 1.45 24.96
CA GLU A 94 -21.42 0.16 25.13
C GLU A 94 -21.85 -0.88 24.09
N GLU A 95 -23.15 -0.94 23.74
CA GLU A 95 -23.63 -1.90 22.74
C GLU A 95 -23.03 -1.62 21.36
N THR A 96 -22.96 -0.35 20.98
CA THR A 96 -22.36 0.10 19.72
C THR A 96 -20.84 -0.08 19.73
N ILE A 97 -20.16 0.20 20.86
CA ILE A 97 -18.73 -0.07 21.04
C ILE A 97 -18.43 -1.55 20.77
N ASN A 98 -19.18 -2.45 21.41
CA ASN A 98 -18.98 -3.89 21.28
C ASN A 98 -19.16 -4.36 19.82
N ARG A 99 -20.14 -3.82 19.11
CA ARG A 99 -20.35 -4.16 17.69
C ARG A 99 -19.24 -3.64 16.77
N ILE A 100 -18.74 -2.43 17.03
CA ILE A 100 -17.58 -1.89 16.31
C ILE A 100 -16.36 -2.77 16.58
N GLN A 101 -16.11 -3.11 17.84
CA GLN A 101 -15.00 -3.98 18.23
C GLN A 101 -15.09 -5.36 17.59
N GLY A 102 -16.27 -5.98 17.54
CA GLY A 102 -16.46 -7.26 16.88
C GLY A 102 -16.25 -7.16 15.37
N ALA A 103 -16.80 -6.14 14.72
CA ALA A 103 -16.56 -5.90 13.29
C ALA A 103 -15.09 -5.60 12.98
N ALA A 104 -14.37 -4.90 13.87
CA ALA A 104 -12.95 -4.61 13.71
C ALA A 104 -12.09 -5.85 13.92
N GLY A 105 -12.40 -6.65 14.95
CA GLY A 105 -11.72 -7.91 15.24
C GLY A 105 -11.89 -8.93 14.11
N ALA A 106 -13.07 -8.93 13.47
CA ALA A 106 -13.34 -9.71 12.27
C ALA A 106 -12.71 -9.15 10.98
N GLY A 107 -12.02 -8.00 11.04
CA GLY A 107 -11.40 -7.36 9.87
C GLY A 107 -12.37 -6.69 8.90
N ILE A 108 -13.65 -6.60 9.26
CA ILE A 108 -14.72 -5.99 8.43
C ILE A 108 -14.56 -4.47 8.37
N ILE A 109 -14.11 -3.87 9.47
CA ILE A 109 -13.74 -2.45 9.55
C ILE A 109 -12.28 -2.29 9.99
N THR A 110 -11.57 -1.32 9.41
CA THR A 110 -10.11 -1.13 9.63
C THR A 110 -9.73 0.28 10.06
N GLY A 111 -10.72 1.17 10.24
CA GLY A 111 -10.49 2.60 10.47
C GLY A 111 -9.72 3.30 9.35
N TYR A 112 -9.33 4.53 9.61
CA TYR A 112 -8.51 5.39 8.75
C TYR A 112 -7.09 5.51 9.33
N GLN A 113 -6.15 6.04 8.53
CA GLN A 113 -4.74 6.16 8.92
C GLN A 113 -4.51 7.07 10.15
N ASP A 114 -5.46 7.96 10.44
CA ASP A 114 -5.48 8.84 11.61
C ASP A 114 -6.01 8.16 12.89
N SER A 115 -6.24 6.83 12.85
CA SER A 115 -6.84 6.02 13.93
C SER A 115 -8.32 6.30 14.20
N THR A 116 -9.03 6.98 13.30
CA THR A 116 -10.50 7.20 13.39
C THR A 116 -11.31 6.13 12.66
N PHE A 117 -12.58 5.94 13.01
CA PHE A 117 -13.57 5.10 12.32
C PHE A 117 -14.62 5.93 11.56
N ARG A 118 -14.89 7.13 12.07
CA ARG A 118 -15.85 8.12 11.57
C ARG A 118 -17.28 7.59 11.63
N PRO A 119 -17.79 7.29 12.85
CA PRO A 119 -19.02 6.54 13.04
C PRO A 119 -20.25 7.24 12.43
N HIS A 120 -20.31 8.58 12.49
CA HIS A 120 -21.48 9.36 12.10
C HIS A 120 -21.52 9.75 10.62
N THR A 121 -20.48 9.45 9.84
CA THR A 121 -20.47 9.71 8.39
C THR A 121 -21.48 8.80 7.70
N GLN A 122 -22.29 9.37 6.79
CA GLN A 122 -23.20 8.59 5.96
C GLN A 122 -22.44 7.64 5.05
N ILE A 123 -22.84 6.37 5.01
CA ILE A 123 -22.14 5.36 4.23
C ILE A 123 -22.45 5.50 2.73
N SER A 124 -21.42 5.38 1.89
CA SER A 124 -21.57 5.33 0.43
C SER A 124 -21.66 3.89 -0.07
N ARG A 125 -22.20 3.71 -1.28
CA ARG A 125 -22.36 2.39 -1.91
C ARG A 125 -21.05 1.62 -2.07
N GLU A 126 -19.97 2.29 -2.45
CA GLU A 126 -18.65 1.64 -2.56
C GLU A 126 -18.09 1.23 -1.17
N HIS A 127 -18.36 1.99 -0.11
CA HIS A 127 -17.95 1.62 1.25
C HIS A 127 -18.77 0.46 1.82
N MET A 128 -20.06 0.35 1.46
CA MET A 128 -20.83 -0.85 1.76
C MET A 128 -20.21 -2.07 1.08
N ALA A 129 -19.84 -1.96 -0.20
CA ALA A 129 -19.20 -3.06 -0.94
C ALA A 129 -17.91 -3.53 -0.25
N VAL A 130 -17.09 -2.60 0.24
CA VAL A 130 -15.88 -2.92 1.02
C VAL A 130 -16.21 -3.73 2.26
N MET A 131 -17.15 -3.27 3.10
CA MET A 131 -17.50 -3.96 4.35
C MET A 131 -18.15 -5.33 4.08
N LEU A 132 -19.01 -5.43 3.06
CA LEU A 132 -19.68 -6.68 2.68
C LEU A 132 -18.70 -7.71 2.10
N LYS A 133 -17.74 -7.26 1.26
CA LYS A 133 -16.68 -8.16 0.76
C LYS A 133 -15.83 -8.68 1.94
N ARG A 134 -15.44 -7.80 2.86
CA ARG A 134 -14.68 -8.23 4.04
C ARG A 134 -15.48 -9.17 4.96
N ALA A 135 -16.80 -9.01 5.00
CA ALA A 135 -17.68 -9.96 5.69
C ALA A 135 -17.66 -11.34 5.02
N LEU A 136 -17.68 -11.42 3.68
CA LEU A 136 -17.50 -12.67 2.94
C LEU A 136 -16.11 -13.27 3.18
N ASP A 137 -15.04 -12.46 3.17
CA ASP A 137 -13.68 -12.91 3.48
C ASP A 137 -13.57 -13.51 4.88
N TYR A 138 -14.19 -12.85 5.88
CA TYR A 138 -14.21 -13.34 7.26
C TYR A 138 -14.88 -14.71 7.35
N LEU A 139 -15.92 -14.94 6.54
CA LEU A 139 -16.65 -16.20 6.45
C LEU A 139 -16.00 -17.23 5.51
N GLN A 140 -14.89 -16.87 4.87
CA GLN A 140 -14.17 -17.73 3.91
C GLN A 140 -15.05 -18.16 2.73
N VAL A 141 -15.98 -17.30 2.30
CA VAL A 141 -16.71 -17.51 1.05
C VAL A 141 -15.76 -17.21 -0.11
N ASP A 142 -15.67 -18.12 -1.07
CA ASP A 142 -14.80 -17.98 -2.24
C ASP A 142 -15.05 -16.65 -2.98
N ALA A 143 -14.00 -16.07 -3.56
CA ALA A 143 -14.05 -14.71 -4.09
C ALA A 143 -14.25 -14.69 -5.62
N ASP A 144 -15.37 -15.22 -6.08
CA ASP A 144 -15.74 -15.11 -7.49
C ASP A 144 -16.07 -13.67 -7.90
N ARG A 145 -15.83 -13.36 -9.18
CA ARG A 145 -15.78 -11.99 -9.69
C ARG A 145 -16.62 -11.80 -10.94
N ALA A 146 -17.46 -10.76 -10.93
CA ALA A 146 -18.17 -10.31 -12.12
C ALA A 146 -17.35 -9.27 -12.89
N THR A 147 -17.38 -9.33 -14.22
CA THR A 147 -16.91 -8.21 -15.05
C THR A 147 -17.83 -7.01 -14.87
N LEU A 148 -17.30 -5.91 -14.35
CA LEU A 148 -18.08 -4.69 -14.13
C LEU A 148 -18.40 -3.98 -15.46
N ARG A 149 -19.70 -3.76 -15.72
CA ARG A 149 -20.21 -3.14 -16.96
C ARG A 149 -21.08 -1.91 -16.69
N PHE A 150 -20.72 -1.14 -15.67
CA PHE A 150 -21.44 0.09 -15.32
C PHE A 150 -20.95 1.29 -16.14
N ALA A 151 -21.84 2.22 -16.44
CA ALA A 151 -21.54 3.45 -17.17
C ALA A 151 -20.69 4.44 -16.37
N ASP A 152 -20.59 4.27 -15.06
CA ASP A 152 -19.82 5.07 -14.09
C ASP A 152 -18.74 4.24 -13.38
N ASN A 153 -18.24 3.19 -14.04
CA ASN A 153 -17.24 2.29 -13.47
C ASN A 153 -15.91 3.00 -13.13
N ASP A 154 -15.60 4.08 -13.85
CA ASP A 154 -14.44 4.94 -13.65
C ASP A 154 -14.55 5.84 -12.40
N LEU A 155 -15.75 6.02 -11.85
CA LEU A 155 -15.98 6.77 -10.62
C LEU A 155 -15.83 5.90 -9.35
N ILE A 156 -15.73 4.57 -9.51
CA ILE A 156 -15.46 3.65 -8.41
C ILE A 156 -14.00 3.85 -8.00
N ASN A 157 -13.74 3.99 -6.69
CA ASN A 157 -12.35 4.00 -6.22
C ASN A 157 -11.65 2.73 -6.73
N LYS A 158 -10.48 2.89 -7.36
CA LYS A 158 -9.72 1.78 -7.96
C LYS A 158 -9.40 0.68 -6.96
N ASP A 159 -9.18 1.04 -5.69
CA ASP A 159 -8.93 0.08 -4.61
C ASP A 159 -10.18 -0.71 -4.22
N TYR A 160 -11.36 -0.24 -4.59
CA TYR A 160 -12.65 -0.87 -4.28
C TYR A 160 -13.23 -1.66 -5.47
N LEU A 161 -12.56 -1.66 -6.62
CA LEU A 161 -13.06 -2.36 -7.82
C LEU A 161 -13.27 -3.87 -7.58
N GLU A 162 -12.35 -4.52 -6.86
CA GLU A 162 -12.51 -5.92 -6.48
C GLU A 162 -13.72 -6.10 -5.56
N HIS A 163 -13.86 -5.24 -4.55
CA HIS A 163 -14.98 -5.32 -3.62
C HIS A 163 -16.33 -5.18 -4.34
N VAL A 164 -16.42 -4.25 -5.29
CA VAL A 164 -17.62 -4.07 -6.10
C VAL A 164 -17.84 -5.28 -7.02
N SER A 165 -16.79 -5.81 -7.64
CA SER A 165 -16.87 -6.98 -8.53
C SER A 165 -17.40 -8.24 -7.82
N VAL A 166 -16.94 -8.52 -6.61
CA VAL A 166 -17.42 -9.66 -5.80
C VAL A 166 -18.86 -9.44 -5.36
N ASN A 167 -19.20 -8.24 -4.86
CA ASN A 167 -20.58 -7.95 -4.45
C ASN A 167 -21.59 -8.00 -5.62
N VAL A 168 -21.15 -7.68 -6.83
CA VAL A 168 -21.98 -7.76 -8.04
C VAL A 168 -22.11 -9.21 -8.51
N HIS A 169 -21.04 -10.01 -8.39
CA HIS A 169 -21.07 -11.45 -8.70
C HIS A 169 -22.12 -12.18 -7.88
N TYR A 170 -22.07 -12.02 -6.56
CA TYR A 170 -23.01 -12.63 -5.63
C TYR A 170 -24.39 -11.95 -5.59
N GLY A 171 -24.61 -10.90 -6.40
CA GLY A 171 -25.89 -10.18 -6.43
C GLY A 171 -26.20 -9.39 -5.16
N ILE A 172 -25.27 -9.29 -4.21
CA ILE A 172 -25.42 -8.58 -2.93
C ILE A 172 -25.64 -7.08 -3.16
N ILE A 173 -24.86 -6.48 -4.08
CA ILE A 173 -25.09 -5.10 -4.54
C ILE A 173 -25.33 -5.10 -6.04
N ASN A 174 -26.56 -4.78 -6.42
CA ASN A 174 -26.94 -4.56 -7.81
C ASN A 174 -26.81 -3.10 -8.21
N GLY A 175 -26.50 -2.87 -9.50
CA GLY A 175 -26.57 -1.54 -10.11
C GLY A 175 -28.01 -1.06 -10.32
N LYS A 176 -28.16 0.20 -10.74
CA LYS A 176 -29.44 0.81 -11.08
C LYS A 176 -29.51 1.13 -12.57
N THR A 177 -30.66 0.86 -13.16
CA THR A 177 -30.93 1.21 -14.56
C THR A 177 -31.44 2.65 -14.63
N ILE A 178 -30.72 3.52 -15.34
CA ILE A 178 -31.15 4.89 -15.65
C ILE A 178 -31.01 5.07 -17.16
N ASN A 179 -32.10 5.42 -17.84
CA ASN A 179 -32.12 5.63 -19.30
C ASN A 179 -31.48 4.47 -20.10
N ASN A 180 -31.86 3.23 -19.79
CA ASN A 180 -31.33 1.98 -20.37
C ASN A 180 -29.81 1.76 -20.18
N LYS A 181 -29.16 2.46 -19.24
CA LYS A 181 -27.77 2.22 -18.84
C LYS A 181 -27.70 1.79 -17.39
N GLN A 182 -26.77 0.88 -17.09
CA GLN A 182 -26.51 0.43 -15.73
C GLN A 182 -25.51 1.35 -15.04
N TYR A 183 -25.79 1.76 -13.81
CA TYR A 183 -24.92 2.58 -12.98
C TYR A 183 -24.69 1.91 -11.63
N PHE A 184 -23.45 1.94 -11.12
CA PHE A 184 -23.16 1.50 -9.76
C PHE A 184 -23.44 2.61 -8.74
N ALA A 185 -23.24 3.87 -9.09
CA ALA A 185 -23.33 5.06 -8.25
C ALA A 185 -22.45 4.99 -6.98
N PRO A 186 -21.12 4.88 -7.12
CA PRO A 186 -20.21 4.56 -6.00
C PRO A 186 -20.25 5.53 -4.83
N LYS A 187 -20.47 6.82 -5.09
CA LYS A 187 -20.45 7.90 -4.07
C LYS A 187 -21.82 8.19 -3.47
N GLU A 188 -22.89 7.61 -4.00
CA GLU A 188 -24.25 7.81 -3.51
C GLU A 188 -24.40 7.24 -2.10
N ARG A 189 -25.13 7.96 -1.26
CA ARG A 189 -25.39 7.57 0.14
C ARG A 189 -26.55 6.59 0.20
N SER A 190 -26.47 5.64 1.13
CA SER A 190 -27.45 4.57 1.22
C SER A 190 -28.50 4.80 2.30
N THR A 191 -29.74 4.43 2.01
CA THR A 191 -30.87 4.50 2.94
C THR A 191 -30.97 3.26 3.82
N ARG A 192 -31.78 3.33 4.89
CA ARG A 192 -32.05 2.19 5.80
C ARG A 192 -32.65 1.00 5.07
N GLY A 193 -33.57 1.23 4.13
CA GLY A 193 -34.15 0.17 3.31
C GLY A 193 -33.14 -0.45 2.33
N GLN A 194 -32.23 0.35 1.77
CA GLN A 194 -31.15 -0.18 0.92
C GLN A 194 -30.12 -0.98 1.74
N ALA A 195 -29.77 -0.52 2.94
CA ALA A 195 -28.92 -1.26 3.86
C ALA A 195 -29.58 -2.60 4.27
N ALA A 196 -30.89 -2.59 4.54
CA ALA A 196 -31.64 -3.82 4.83
C ALA A 196 -31.55 -4.82 3.67
N LYS A 197 -31.74 -4.35 2.43
CA LYS A 197 -31.64 -5.20 1.25
C LYS A 197 -30.26 -5.86 1.13
N VAL A 198 -29.17 -5.10 1.19
CA VAL A 198 -27.82 -5.69 0.99
C VAL A 198 -27.42 -6.64 2.11
N ILE A 199 -27.87 -6.42 3.35
CA ILE A 199 -27.65 -7.34 4.47
C ILE A 199 -28.46 -8.62 4.29
N TYR A 200 -29.71 -8.51 3.82
CA TYR A 200 -30.53 -9.66 3.49
C TYR A 200 -29.90 -10.53 2.40
N GLU A 201 -29.39 -9.92 1.33
CA GLU A 201 -28.71 -10.67 0.26
C GLU A 201 -27.38 -11.28 0.73
N LEU A 202 -26.64 -10.60 1.62
CA LEU A 202 -25.46 -11.18 2.25
C LEU A 202 -25.83 -12.48 3.01
N LEU A 203 -26.88 -12.45 3.82
CA LEU A 203 -27.33 -13.63 4.57
C LEU A 203 -27.81 -14.76 3.66
N ASN A 204 -28.51 -14.44 2.57
CA ASN A 204 -28.91 -15.44 1.57
C ASN A 204 -27.70 -16.06 0.86
N THR A 205 -26.70 -15.25 0.53
CA THR A 205 -25.44 -15.71 -0.08
C THR A 205 -24.75 -16.70 0.85
N ILE A 206 -24.59 -16.34 2.13
CA ILE A 206 -23.98 -17.22 3.14
C ILE A 206 -24.78 -18.52 3.28
N LYS A 207 -26.11 -18.45 3.27
CA LYS A 207 -26.95 -19.64 3.34
C LYS A 207 -26.75 -20.56 2.14
N ALA A 208 -26.72 -20.01 0.92
CA ALA A 208 -26.52 -20.79 -0.31
C ALA A 208 -25.15 -21.48 -0.37
N GLU A 209 -24.09 -20.83 0.13
CA GLU A 209 -22.72 -21.37 0.17
C GLU A 209 -22.50 -22.37 1.31
N THR A 210 -23.45 -22.49 2.26
CA THR A 210 -23.34 -23.38 3.43
C THR A 210 -24.31 -24.58 3.40
N GLU A 211 -25.22 -24.64 2.42
CA GLU A 211 -26.11 -25.78 2.22
C GLU A 211 -25.49 -26.78 1.22
N PRO A 212 -25.35 -28.08 1.57
CA PRO A 212 -24.82 -29.08 0.65
C PRO A 212 -25.74 -29.26 -0.57
N VAL A 213 -25.16 -29.29 -1.76
CA VAL A 213 -25.86 -29.50 -3.03
C VAL A 213 -26.51 -30.91 -3.02
N PRO A 214 -27.79 -31.07 -3.40
CA PRO A 214 -28.41 -32.40 -3.49
C PRO A 214 -27.80 -33.21 -4.64
N GLU A 215 -27.29 -34.40 -4.35
CA GLU A 215 -26.78 -35.33 -5.36
C GLU A 215 -27.91 -35.81 -6.30
N GLU A 216 -27.65 -35.78 -7.62
CA GLU A 216 -28.50 -36.43 -8.62
C GLU A 216 -28.36 -37.97 -8.56
N PRO A 217 -29.44 -38.74 -8.78
CA PRO A 217 -29.41 -40.17 -8.56
C PRO A 217 -28.84 -40.96 -9.75
N GLY A 218 -27.82 -41.78 -9.48
CA GLY A 218 -27.81 -43.19 -9.91
C GLY A 218 -26.56 -43.70 -10.61
N THR A 219 -25.84 -44.64 -9.97
CA THR A 219 -25.87 -46.08 -10.29
C THR A 219 -25.11 -46.87 -9.19
N PRO A 220 -25.46 -48.15 -8.90
CA PRO A 220 -25.12 -48.82 -7.65
C PRO A 220 -23.67 -49.31 -7.58
N GLU A 221 -23.05 -49.13 -6.41
CA GLU A 221 -21.71 -49.60 -6.04
C GLU A 221 -21.63 -51.13 -5.87
N GLU A 222 -20.49 -51.70 -6.30
CA GLU A 222 -19.96 -52.96 -5.75
C GLU A 222 -19.10 -52.65 -4.52
N PRO A 223 -19.10 -53.52 -3.48
CA PRO A 223 -18.53 -53.19 -2.19
C PRO A 223 -17.00 -53.22 -2.21
N GLN A 224 -16.36 -52.17 -1.70
CA GLN A 224 -14.96 -52.20 -1.28
C GLN A 224 -14.81 -52.02 0.23
N ASP A 225 -13.78 -52.71 0.73
CA ASP A 225 -13.38 -53.01 2.11
C ASP A 225 -13.20 -51.78 3.04
N PRO A 226 -13.13 -51.99 4.37
CA PRO A 226 -13.29 -50.94 5.37
C PRO A 226 -12.23 -49.84 5.29
N GLU A 227 -12.69 -48.61 5.43
CA GLU A 227 -11.94 -47.36 5.43
C GLU A 227 -10.67 -47.42 6.31
N GLU A 228 -9.54 -47.07 5.69
CA GLU A 228 -8.37 -46.56 6.40
C GLU A 228 -8.75 -45.28 7.16
N PRO A 229 -8.16 -45.02 8.34
CA PRO A 229 -8.53 -43.86 9.14
C PRO A 229 -8.23 -42.56 8.39
N GLU A 230 -9.22 -41.66 8.36
CA GLU A 230 -9.12 -40.32 7.76
C GLU A 230 -7.85 -39.58 8.21
N LYS A 231 -7.03 -39.17 7.23
CA LYS A 231 -5.91 -38.24 7.43
C LYS A 231 -6.44 -36.84 7.80
N PRO A 232 -5.72 -36.08 8.63
CA PRO A 232 -6.12 -34.73 9.00
C PRO A 232 -6.06 -33.78 7.80
N GLU A 233 -7.13 -33.01 7.60
CA GLU A 233 -7.18 -31.88 6.66
C GLU A 233 -6.12 -30.81 7.04
N VAL A 234 -5.16 -30.59 6.14
CA VAL A 234 -4.11 -29.54 6.15
C VAL A 234 -2.96 -29.74 7.16
N GLY A 235 -1.89 -30.43 6.71
CA GLY A 235 -0.65 -30.64 7.45
C GLY A 235 0.57 -29.89 6.89
N TYR A 236 1.69 -29.95 7.62
CA TYR A 236 2.99 -29.52 7.09
C TYR A 236 3.49 -30.56 6.08
N GLY A 237 4.21 -30.14 5.03
CA GLY A 237 4.64 -31.07 4.00
C GLY A 237 5.98 -30.76 3.38
N ILE A 238 6.44 -31.69 2.54
CA ILE A 238 7.53 -31.51 1.59
C ILE A 238 6.95 -31.63 0.19
N GLY A 239 7.07 -30.56 -0.60
CA GLY A 239 6.55 -30.51 -1.95
C GLY A 239 7.59 -30.18 -3.01
N THR A 240 7.18 -30.34 -4.27
CA THR A 240 7.88 -29.96 -5.49
C THR A 240 6.93 -29.25 -6.44
N PHE A 241 7.46 -28.44 -7.35
CA PHE A 241 6.65 -27.97 -8.49
C PHE A 241 6.70 -29.00 -9.62
N THR A 242 5.56 -29.30 -10.21
CA THR A 242 5.45 -30.08 -11.45
C THR A 242 6.01 -29.30 -12.64
N SER A 243 6.18 -29.95 -13.78
CA SER A 243 6.54 -29.26 -15.03
C SER A 243 5.49 -28.26 -15.51
N SER A 244 4.23 -28.37 -15.05
CA SER A 244 3.16 -27.39 -15.30
C SER A 244 3.19 -26.21 -14.33
N GLY A 245 4.06 -26.22 -13.31
CA GLY A 245 4.16 -25.15 -12.30
C GLY A 245 3.17 -25.30 -11.14
N GLU A 246 2.53 -26.46 -10.99
CA GLU A 246 1.63 -26.76 -9.87
C GLU A 246 2.41 -27.32 -8.68
N LEU A 247 2.04 -26.93 -7.47
CA LEU A 247 2.67 -27.45 -6.25
C LEU A 247 2.11 -28.84 -5.95
N PHE A 248 2.99 -29.83 -5.84
CA PHE A 248 2.67 -31.20 -5.47
C PHE A 248 3.33 -31.54 -4.13
N VAL A 249 2.53 -31.93 -3.14
CA VAL A 249 3.01 -32.35 -1.81
C VAL A 249 3.34 -33.85 -1.83
N GLU A 250 4.61 -34.19 -1.64
CA GLU A 250 5.10 -35.58 -1.72
C GLU A 250 4.99 -36.34 -0.41
N ARG A 251 5.12 -35.63 0.71
CA ARG A 251 5.02 -36.19 2.05
C ARG A 251 4.50 -35.16 3.03
N GLU A 252 3.66 -35.61 3.95
CA GLU A 252 3.08 -34.80 5.02
C GLU A 252 3.67 -35.18 6.38
N TYR A 253 3.57 -34.25 7.33
CA TYR A 253 4.06 -34.33 8.69
C TYR A 253 3.08 -33.62 9.62
N ASP A 254 2.92 -34.14 10.83
CA ASP A 254 2.01 -33.58 11.83
C ASP A 254 2.54 -32.25 12.40
N THR A 255 3.86 -32.10 12.45
CA THR A 255 4.51 -30.93 13.04
C THR A 255 5.49 -30.24 12.09
N TYR A 256 5.62 -28.93 12.27
CA TYR A 256 6.61 -28.12 11.57
C TYR A 256 8.05 -28.64 11.79
N ASP A 257 8.38 -29.09 13.00
CA ASP A 257 9.73 -29.55 13.33
C ASP A 257 10.09 -30.86 12.60
N GLU A 258 9.12 -31.75 12.39
CA GLU A 258 9.31 -32.96 11.61
C GLU A 258 9.47 -32.64 10.12
N ALA A 259 8.61 -31.79 9.58
CA ALA A 259 8.74 -31.32 8.20
C ALA A 259 10.08 -30.60 7.97
N LEU A 260 10.51 -29.76 8.91
CA LEU A 260 11.78 -29.04 8.83
C LEU A 260 12.98 -29.99 8.87
N LYS A 261 12.94 -31.01 9.74
CA LYS A 261 13.98 -32.06 9.80
C LYS A 261 14.06 -32.88 8.53
N ALA A 262 12.95 -33.06 7.83
CA ALA A 262 12.92 -33.77 6.55
C ALA A 262 13.31 -32.88 5.36
N TYR A 263 13.00 -31.58 5.42
CA TYR A 263 13.35 -30.61 4.39
C TYR A 263 14.86 -30.56 4.14
N GLN A 264 15.67 -30.41 5.19
CA GLN A 264 17.14 -30.30 5.17
C GLN A 264 17.73 -29.42 4.06
N GLY A 265 16.97 -28.47 3.49
CA GLY A 265 17.41 -27.65 2.36
C GLY A 265 17.60 -28.42 1.04
N SER A 266 16.97 -29.59 0.90
CA SER A 266 17.08 -30.46 -0.28
C SER A 266 16.76 -29.68 -1.57
N SER A 267 17.69 -29.70 -2.53
CA SER A 267 17.53 -28.95 -3.79
C SER A 267 16.24 -29.34 -4.51
N GLY A 268 15.47 -28.36 -4.97
CA GLY A 268 14.20 -28.55 -5.67
C GLY A 268 13.00 -28.95 -4.79
N LYS A 269 13.18 -29.10 -3.48
CA LYS A 269 12.10 -29.36 -2.52
C LYS A 269 11.70 -28.08 -1.79
N PHE A 270 10.47 -28.05 -1.29
CA PHE A 270 9.88 -26.95 -0.55
C PHE A 270 9.22 -27.48 0.72
N LEU A 271 9.33 -26.75 1.83
CA LEU A 271 8.48 -27.02 2.99
C LEU A 271 7.14 -26.33 2.73
N THR A 272 6.04 -27.07 2.85
CA THR A 272 4.69 -26.59 2.56
C THR A 272 3.83 -26.58 3.82
N PHE A 273 2.75 -25.80 3.76
CA PHE A 273 1.63 -25.89 4.69
C PHE A 273 0.35 -25.81 3.88
N GLY A 274 -0.40 -26.92 3.81
CA GLY A 274 -1.41 -27.12 2.77
C GLY A 274 -0.82 -26.90 1.37
N ASP A 275 -1.52 -26.12 0.54
CA ASP A 275 -1.16 -25.84 -0.85
C ASP A 275 -0.21 -24.64 -1.02
N SER A 276 0.41 -24.17 0.06
CA SER A 276 1.31 -23.02 0.04
C SER A 276 2.74 -23.40 0.40
N VAL A 277 3.70 -22.79 -0.29
CA VAL A 277 5.12 -22.87 0.08
C VAL A 277 5.36 -22.04 1.34
N LEU A 278 5.79 -22.71 2.42
CA LEU A 278 6.16 -22.11 3.70
C LEU A 278 7.66 -21.80 3.78
N LYS A 279 8.52 -22.62 3.14
CA LYS A 279 9.98 -22.39 3.10
C LYS A 279 10.57 -22.91 1.80
N MET A 280 11.56 -22.19 1.27
CA MET A 280 12.29 -22.54 0.04
C MET A 280 13.76 -22.12 0.12
N ASN A 281 14.60 -22.56 -0.81
CA ASN A 281 16.01 -22.16 -0.85
C ASN A 281 16.22 -20.78 -1.50
N THR A 282 15.57 -20.53 -2.64
CA THR A 282 15.76 -19.30 -3.43
C THR A 282 14.48 -18.93 -4.17
N GLY A 283 14.13 -17.65 -4.16
CA GLY A 283 12.97 -17.14 -4.88
C GLY A 283 12.61 -15.73 -4.44
N ILE A 284 11.33 -15.41 -4.57
CA ILE A 284 10.76 -14.14 -4.12
C ILE A 284 9.67 -14.37 -3.09
N ALA A 285 9.46 -13.36 -2.23
CA ALA A 285 8.22 -13.21 -1.49
C ALA A 285 7.39 -12.14 -2.22
N LEU A 286 6.38 -12.57 -2.97
CA LEU A 286 5.48 -11.68 -3.69
C LEU A 286 4.37 -11.22 -2.75
N THR A 287 4.27 -9.92 -2.48
CA THR A 287 3.21 -9.40 -1.61
C THR A 287 1.84 -9.59 -2.23
N ILE A 288 0.89 -10.11 -1.46
CA ILE A 288 -0.48 -10.35 -1.88
C ILE A 288 -1.45 -9.46 -1.09
N PRO A 289 -2.62 -9.13 -1.67
CA PRO A 289 -3.67 -8.46 -0.91
C PRO A 289 -4.06 -9.26 0.34
N THR A 290 -4.30 -8.54 1.43
CA THR A 290 -4.87 -9.13 2.64
C THR A 290 -6.31 -8.64 2.83
N PRO A 291 -7.17 -9.40 3.52
CA PRO A 291 -8.50 -8.92 3.92
C PRO A 291 -8.45 -7.58 4.70
N SER A 292 -7.36 -7.35 5.45
CA SER A 292 -7.11 -6.16 6.27
C SER A 292 -6.58 -4.93 5.53
N GLY A 293 -6.21 -5.02 4.24
CA GLY A 293 -5.70 -3.87 3.48
C GLY A 293 -4.86 -4.21 2.25
N SER A 294 -4.61 -3.17 1.43
CA SER A 294 -3.86 -3.23 0.17
C SER A 294 -2.33 -3.06 0.31
N LEU A 295 -1.83 -2.97 1.54
CA LEU A 295 -0.43 -2.74 1.85
C LEU A 295 0.13 -3.87 2.71
N THR A 296 1.36 -4.27 2.42
CA THR A 296 2.13 -5.20 3.24
C THR A 296 3.11 -4.44 4.11
N ASN A 297 2.91 -4.50 5.43
CA ASN A 297 3.85 -3.98 6.41
C ASN A 297 5.10 -4.85 6.49
N VAL A 298 6.27 -4.21 6.60
CA VAL A 298 7.56 -4.88 6.82
C VAL A 298 8.05 -4.55 8.23
N TYR A 299 8.18 -5.60 9.04
CA TYR A 299 8.42 -5.53 10.47
C TYR A 299 9.90 -5.72 10.83
N ASN A 300 10.22 -5.35 12.07
CA ASN A 300 11.40 -5.83 12.76
C ASN A 300 11.31 -7.35 13.05
N GLU A 301 12.39 -7.94 13.52
CA GLU A 301 12.47 -9.39 13.77
C GLU A 301 11.47 -9.89 14.82
N SER A 302 11.17 -9.08 15.84
CA SER A 302 10.18 -9.41 16.86
C SER A 302 8.73 -9.28 16.38
N MET A 303 8.50 -8.85 15.14
CA MET A 303 7.17 -8.61 14.57
C MET A 303 6.32 -7.59 15.36
N THR A 304 6.95 -6.75 16.19
CA THR A 304 6.26 -5.80 17.08
C THR A 304 6.10 -4.41 16.48
N SER A 305 6.96 -4.02 15.54
CA SER A 305 6.86 -2.73 14.88
C SER A 305 7.20 -2.78 13.39
N ALA A 306 6.34 -2.17 12.59
CA ALA A 306 6.54 -1.99 11.16
C ALA A 306 7.41 -0.77 10.90
N TRP A 307 8.58 -0.98 10.29
CA TRP A 307 9.48 0.12 9.96
C TRP A 307 9.23 0.68 8.56
N THR A 308 8.59 -0.08 7.66
CA THR A 308 8.06 0.40 6.37
C THR A 308 6.85 -0.42 5.92
N TYR A 309 6.31 -0.09 4.75
CA TYR A 309 5.18 -0.74 4.10
C TYR A 309 5.36 -0.69 2.58
N VAL A 310 4.79 -1.65 1.85
CA VAL A 310 4.80 -1.70 0.38
C VAL A 310 3.42 -2.00 -0.17
N VAL A 311 3.15 -1.61 -1.42
CA VAL A 311 1.94 -2.03 -2.15
C VAL A 311 1.93 -3.53 -2.43
N ASN A 312 0.74 -4.10 -2.64
CA ASN A 312 0.60 -5.44 -3.20
C ASN A 312 1.30 -5.58 -4.55
N ASP A 313 1.54 -6.82 -4.97
CA ASP A 313 2.26 -7.16 -6.21
C ASP A 313 3.73 -6.66 -6.23
N THR A 314 4.30 -6.38 -5.06
CA THR A 314 5.72 -6.07 -4.88
C THR A 314 6.54 -7.35 -4.73
N GLU A 315 7.61 -7.46 -5.52
CA GLU A 315 8.64 -8.50 -5.34
C GLU A 315 9.59 -8.12 -4.19
N LEU A 316 9.61 -8.94 -3.14
CA LEU A 316 10.62 -8.85 -2.07
C LEU A 316 11.64 -9.97 -2.23
N ARG A 317 12.92 -9.68 -1.92
CA ARG A 317 13.95 -10.72 -1.92
C ARG A 317 13.67 -11.67 -0.76
N TYR A 318 13.34 -12.92 -1.07
CA TYR A 318 13.28 -13.96 -0.05
C TYR A 318 14.69 -14.24 0.48
N LEU A 319 14.83 -14.28 1.80
CA LEU A 319 16.09 -14.65 2.46
C LEU A 319 15.94 -15.92 3.28
N ASP A 320 14.83 -16.03 4.02
CA ASP A 320 14.52 -17.22 4.81
C ASP A 320 13.04 -17.21 5.27
N ALA A 321 12.56 -18.30 5.85
CA ALA A 321 11.30 -18.35 6.58
C ALA A 321 11.32 -19.38 7.71
N ASP A 322 10.55 -19.08 8.77
CA ASP A 322 10.15 -20.04 9.79
C ASP A 322 8.64 -20.29 9.71
N LYS A 323 8.05 -20.96 10.70
CA LYS A 323 6.61 -21.26 10.70
C LYS A 323 5.71 -20.02 10.83
N ASP A 324 6.22 -18.92 11.36
CA ASP A 324 5.44 -17.74 11.74
C ASP A 324 5.66 -16.56 10.76
N LYS A 325 6.87 -16.42 10.22
CA LYS A 325 7.27 -15.26 9.42
C LYS A 325 8.25 -15.57 8.30
N VAL A 326 8.27 -14.67 7.31
CA VAL A 326 9.20 -14.67 6.19
C VAL A 326 10.21 -13.54 6.38
N LYS A 327 11.50 -13.89 6.34
CA LYS A 327 12.61 -12.95 6.32
C LYS A 327 12.86 -12.49 4.88
N VAL A 328 12.77 -11.18 4.67
CA VAL A 328 12.87 -10.56 3.35
C VAL A 328 13.89 -9.42 3.34
N GLN A 329 14.37 -9.06 2.15
CA GLN A 329 15.05 -7.79 1.91
C GLN A 329 14.18 -6.89 1.03
N VAL A 330 14.04 -5.63 1.44
CA VAL A 330 13.39 -4.56 0.69
C VAL A 330 14.29 -3.33 0.64
N GLY A 331 14.65 -2.88 -0.56
CA GLY A 331 15.81 -2.01 -0.71
C GLY A 331 17.06 -2.70 -0.17
N ASN A 332 17.86 -1.98 0.63
CA ASN A 332 19.08 -2.52 1.25
C ASN A 332 18.86 -3.00 2.70
N LYS A 333 17.62 -3.08 3.18
CA LYS A 333 17.30 -3.47 4.56
C LYS A 333 16.59 -4.81 4.64
N ILE A 334 16.95 -5.58 5.66
CA ILE A 334 16.27 -6.81 6.05
C ILE A 334 15.04 -6.46 6.90
N GLY A 335 13.95 -7.16 6.67
CA GLY A 335 12.75 -7.09 7.49
C GLY A 335 11.98 -8.41 7.45
N TYR A 336 10.82 -8.41 8.08
CA TYR A 336 10.00 -9.60 8.25
C TYR A 336 8.54 -9.31 7.88
N VAL A 337 7.90 -10.27 7.22
CA VAL A 337 6.49 -10.21 6.82
C VAL A 337 5.78 -11.49 7.26
N LYS A 338 4.46 -11.42 7.43
CA LYS A 338 3.65 -12.60 7.73
C LYS A 338 3.48 -13.46 6.48
N HIS A 339 3.42 -14.78 6.64
CA HIS A 339 3.07 -15.69 5.54
C HIS A 339 1.75 -15.31 4.86
N SER A 340 0.75 -14.89 5.64
CA SER A 340 -0.55 -14.42 5.13
C SER A 340 -0.48 -13.20 4.20
N ASN A 341 0.66 -12.52 4.11
CA ASN A 341 0.83 -11.30 3.32
C ASN A 341 1.71 -11.51 2.09
N VAL A 342 2.27 -12.71 1.90
CA VAL A 342 3.14 -13.01 0.76
C VAL A 342 2.88 -14.40 0.21
N LYS A 343 3.01 -14.54 -1.11
CA LYS A 343 3.17 -15.83 -1.78
C LYS A 343 4.66 -16.07 -2.01
N LEU A 344 5.19 -17.19 -1.53
CA LEU A 344 6.57 -17.59 -1.83
C LEU A 344 6.63 -18.27 -3.19
N ILE A 345 7.45 -17.74 -4.10
CA ILE A 345 7.58 -18.24 -5.47
C ILE A 345 9.07 -18.50 -5.76
N PRO A 346 9.48 -19.76 -6.01
CA PRO A 346 10.86 -20.05 -6.36
C PRO A 346 11.19 -19.48 -7.74
N PHE A 347 12.46 -19.12 -7.97
CA PHE A 347 12.88 -18.57 -9.27
C PHE A 347 12.58 -19.50 -10.45
N THR A 348 12.61 -20.82 -10.22
CA THR A 348 12.28 -21.83 -11.24
C THR A 348 10.81 -21.82 -11.66
N ALA A 349 9.92 -21.21 -10.88
CA ALA A 349 8.50 -21.09 -11.17
C ALA A 349 8.09 -19.67 -11.63
N LEU A 350 9.05 -18.73 -11.74
CA LEU A 350 8.77 -17.41 -12.26
C LEU A 350 8.83 -17.40 -13.78
N GLU A 351 7.73 -16.98 -14.41
CA GLU A 351 7.71 -16.73 -15.86
C GLU A 351 8.45 -15.44 -16.23
N ASP A 352 8.30 -14.41 -15.40
CA ASP A 352 8.87 -13.08 -15.63
C ASP A 352 8.98 -12.32 -14.30
N ARG A 353 9.77 -11.24 -14.29
CA ARG A 353 9.96 -10.38 -13.13
C ARG A 353 10.58 -9.02 -13.45
N SER A 354 10.54 -8.15 -12.45
CA SER A 354 11.15 -6.82 -12.50
C SER A 354 12.65 -6.92 -12.78
N SER A 355 13.13 -6.10 -13.71
CA SER A 355 14.48 -6.20 -14.26
C SER A 355 15.02 -4.86 -14.75
N TYR A 356 16.32 -4.82 -14.98
CA TYR A 356 17.06 -3.67 -15.47
C TYR A 356 17.73 -3.98 -16.80
N SER A 357 17.86 -2.96 -17.65
CA SER A 357 18.56 -3.06 -18.93
C SER A 357 19.19 -1.72 -19.29
N VAL A 358 20.11 -1.73 -20.25
CA VAL A 358 20.75 -0.52 -20.78
C VAL A 358 20.18 -0.22 -22.16
N ASN A 359 19.70 1.01 -22.36
CA ASN A 359 19.18 1.46 -23.65
C ASN A 359 20.30 1.93 -24.60
N ALA A 360 19.96 2.28 -25.85
CA ALA A 360 20.92 2.73 -26.85
C ALA A 360 21.61 4.07 -26.51
N ALA A 361 21.07 4.84 -25.57
CA ALA A 361 21.66 6.08 -25.07
C ALA A 361 22.59 5.85 -23.86
N GLY A 362 22.81 4.61 -23.44
CA GLY A 362 23.62 4.29 -22.25
C GLY A 362 22.89 4.51 -20.93
N GLU A 363 21.56 4.60 -20.95
CA GLU A 363 20.75 4.85 -19.75
C GLU A 363 20.23 3.55 -19.14
N LEU A 364 20.17 3.53 -17.82
CA LEU A 364 19.56 2.46 -17.05
C LEU A 364 18.03 2.55 -17.11
N LEU A 365 17.41 1.52 -17.67
CA LEU A 365 15.97 1.32 -17.64
C LEU A 365 15.61 0.36 -16.52
N HIS A 366 14.62 0.72 -15.71
CA HIS A 366 13.97 -0.21 -14.79
C HIS A 366 12.61 -0.62 -15.38
N ARG A 367 12.49 -1.90 -15.71
CA ARG A 367 11.25 -2.57 -16.09
C ARG A 367 10.60 -3.12 -14.83
N VAL A 368 9.50 -2.51 -14.41
CA VAL A 368 8.69 -2.98 -13.28
C VAL A 368 7.64 -3.93 -13.81
N TYR A 369 7.67 -5.18 -13.38
CA TYR A 369 6.70 -6.21 -13.74
C TYR A 369 5.58 -6.27 -12.70
N MET A 370 4.33 -6.38 -13.16
CA MET A 370 3.13 -6.52 -12.34
C MET A 370 2.59 -7.94 -12.53
N ASN A 371 2.82 -8.82 -11.57
CA ASN A 371 2.44 -10.24 -11.66
C ASN A 371 0.91 -10.39 -11.77
N SER A 372 0.16 -9.55 -11.07
CA SER A 372 -1.32 -9.56 -11.08
C SER A 372 -1.94 -9.28 -12.45
N ARG A 373 -1.19 -8.64 -13.36
CA ARG A 373 -1.68 -8.22 -14.68
C ARG A 373 -0.91 -8.83 -15.84
N ASN A 374 0.12 -9.63 -15.55
CA ASN A 374 1.09 -10.11 -16.53
C ASN A 374 1.52 -8.98 -17.49
N SER A 375 2.00 -7.88 -16.92
CA SER A 375 2.35 -6.67 -17.69
C SER A 375 3.56 -5.98 -17.09
N ALA A 376 4.27 -5.18 -17.89
CA ALA A 376 5.38 -4.39 -17.40
C ALA A 376 5.39 -2.98 -17.97
N ALA A 377 5.92 -2.05 -17.17
CA ALA A 377 6.21 -0.69 -17.60
C ALA A 377 7.68 -0.38 -17.33
N SER A 378 8.30 0.41 -18.21
CA SER A 378 9.70 0.80 -18.08
C SER A 378 9.85 2.30 -17.93
N TYR A 379 10.83 2.73 -17.15
CA TYR A 379 11.22 4.14 -17.05
C TYR A 379 12.74 4.26 -16.92
N VAL A 380 13.26 5.42 -17.32
CA VAL A 380 14.68 5.77 -17.19
C VAL A 380 14.96 6.16 -15.74
N VAL A 381 15.94 5.49 -15.14
CA VAL A 381 16.41 5.77 -13.78
C VAL A 381 17.50 6.84 -13.80
N GLY A 382 18.42 6.73 -14.76
CA GLY A 382 19.59 7.60 -14.92
C GLY A 382 20.64 6.94 -15.82
N PRO A 383 21.92 7.35 -15.78
CA PRO A 383 22.98 6.69 -16.53
C PRO A 383 23.19 5.25 -16.04
N ALA A 384 23.56 4.34 -16.95
CA ALA A 384 23.88 2.98 -16.58
C ALA A 384 25.27 2.89 -15.93
N PRO A 385 25.46 2.06 -14.88
CA PRO A 385 26.80 1.74 -14.40
C PRO A 385 27.65 1.15 -15.55
N ASP A 386 28.92 1.55 -15.66
CA ASP A 386 29.83 1.19 -16.78
C ASP A 386 29.95 -0.31 -17.08
N LYS A 387 29.73 -1.14 -16.05
CA LYS A 387 29.80 -2.62 -16.18
C LYS A 387 28.55 -3.23 -16.79
N LEU A 388 27.44 -2.49 -16.87
CA LEU A 388 26.21 -2.97 -17.49
C LEU A 388 26.23 -2.64 -18.98
N VAL A 389 26.05 -3.67 -19.81
CA VAL A 389 26.06 -3.54 -21.27
C VAL A 389 24.66 -3.67 -21.89
N GLN A 390 24.46 -3.01 -23.03
CA GLN A 390 23.23 -3.07 -23.81
C GLN A 390 22.92 -4.50 -24.28
N GLY A 391 21.63 -4.83 -24.35
CA GLY A 391 21.14 -6.15 -24.82
C GLY A 391 21.15 -7.24 -23.76
N GLN A 392 21.55 -6.93 -22.53
CA GLN A 392 21.51 -7.85 -21.38
C GLN A 392 20.44 -7.43 -20.36
N THR A 393 19.96 -8.42 -19.61
CA THR A 393 18.98 -8.24 -18.53
C THR A 393 19.67 -8.44 -17.19
N TYR A 394 19.42 -7.51 -16.26
CA TYR A 394 19.96 -7.52 -14.91
C TYR A 394 18.84 -7.46 -13.88
N TYR A 395 19.16 -7.82 -12.64
CA TYR A 395 18.22 -7.77 -11.52
C TYR A 395 18.82 -6.96 -10.38
N SER A 396 17.98 -6.27 -9.62
CA SER A 396 18.41 -5.54 -8.43
C SER A 396 17.28 -5.42 -7.40
N TRP A 397 17.65 -5.52 -6.13
CA TRP A 397 16.72 -5.42 -5.00
C TRP A 397 16.68 -4.02 -4.36
N ASP A 398 17.71 -3.22 -4.61
CA ASP A 398 17.87 -1.88 -4.07
C ASP A 398 18.11 -0.79 -5.14
N GLY A 399 18.23 -1.20 -6.41
CA GLY A 399 18.52 -0.31 -7.53
C GLY A 399 19.98 0.15 -7.59
N THR A 400 20.87 -0.45 -6.78
CA THR A 400 22.29 -0.07 -6.68
C THR A 400 23.23 -1.25 -6.90
N GLN A 401 22.90 -2.44 -6.37
CA GLN A 401 23.63 -3.68 -6.62
C GLN A 401 22.91 -4.48 -7.71
N PHE A 402 23.62 -4.82 -8.78
CA PHE A 402 23.08 -5.48 -9.96
C PHE A 402 23.61 -6.89 -10.10
N TYR A 403 22.73 -7.80 -10.47
CA TYR A 403 22.98 -9.23 -10.56
C TYR A 403 22.63 -9.74 -11.97
N ASP A 404 23.37 -10.73 -12.45
CA ASP A 404 23.00 -11.49 -13.65
C ASP A 404 21.88 -12.51 -13.36
N ALA A 405 21.46 -13.25 -14.40
CA ALA A 405 20.43 -14.28 -14.28
C ALA A 405 20.80 -15.45 -13.34
N ASN A 406 22.10 -15.66 -13.06
CA ASN A 406 22.58 -16.67 -12.14
C ASN A 406 22.69 -16.14 -10.69
N GLY A 407 22.32 -14.88 -10.45
CA GLY A 407 22.40 -14.24 -9.14
C GLY A 407 23.83 -13.81 -8.76
N ARG A 408 24.77 -13.75 -9.72
CA ARG A 408 26.11 -13.22 -9.47
C ARG A 408 26.07 -11.70 -9.55
N GLU A 409 26.64 -11.02 -8.56
CA GLU A 409 26.81 -9.56 -8.61
C GLU A 409 27.77 -9.17 -9.74
N VAL A 410 27.32 -8.24 -10.60
CA VAL A 410 28.07 -7.78 -11.78
C VAL A 410 28.41 -6.29 -11.72
N ALA A 411 27.64 -5.48 -10.98
CA ALA A 411 27.90 -4.05 -10.84
C ALA A 411 27.33 -3.49 -9.53
N GLU A 412 27.98 -2.44 -9.01
CA GLU A 412 27.45 -1.54 -7.99
C GLU A 412 27.43 -0.13 -8.61
N GLY A 413 26.34 0.60 -8.45
CA GLY A 413 26.21 1.97 -8.95
C GLY A 413 25.06 2.74 -8.32
N TYR A 414 25.38 3.89 -7.72
CA TYR A 414 24.41 4.75 -7.05
C TYR A 414 23.92 5.86 -7.99
N GLN A 415 22.62 5.93 -8.24
CA GLN A 415 22.03 6.93 -9.12
C GLN A 415 22.03 8.30 -8.44
N TYR A 416 22.76 9.27 -8.98
CA TYR A 416 23.04 10.56 -8.33
C TYR A 416 21.80 11.20 -7.69
N PHE A 417 20.75 11.43 -8.49
CA PHE A 417 19.54 12.12 -8.04
C PHE A 417 18.68 11.31 -7.06
N GLN A 418 18.80 9.98 -7.05
CA GLN A 418 18.09 9.13 -6.09
C GLN A 418 18.68 9.26 -4.68
N HIS A 419 20.00 9.47 -4.60
CA HIS A 419 20.74 9.56 -3.34
C HIS A 419 21.11 10.99 -2.96
N LEU A 420 20.87 11.97 -3.83
CA LEU A 420 21.15 13.38 -3.61
C LEU A 420 20.38 13.91 -2.40
N PRO A 421 21.07 14.39 -1.35
CA PRO A 421 20.37 15.00 -0.23
C PRO A 421 19.63 16.27 -0.65
N ALA A 422 18.44 16.48 -0.09
CA ALA A 422 17.53 17.58 -0.33
C ALA A 422 18.14 18.94 0.03
N ARG A 423 19.18 18.96 0.89
CA ARG A 423 19.97 20.15 1.21
C ARG A 423 20.92 20.60 0.10
N SER A 424 21.00 19.85 -1.00
CA SER A 424 21.71 20.30 -2.21
C SER A 424 21.03 21.50 -2.85
N VAL A 425 21.78 22.21 -3.68
CA VAL A 425 21.30 23.37 -4.45
C VAL A 425 21.48 23.04 -5.92
N THR A 426 20.45 23.22 -6.73
CA THR A 426 20.57 23.03 -8.17
C THR A 426 21.31 24.20 -8.84
N ASN A 427 22.11 23.89 -9.86
CA ASN A 427 22.85 24.84 -10.69
C ASN A 427 21.98 25.56 -11.72
N TYR A 428 20.69 25.25 -11.80
CA TYR A 428 19.76 25.91 -12.73
C TYR A 428 19.14 27.17 -12.14
N THR A 429 18.93 28.17 -13.00
CA THR A 429 18.20 29.39 -12.65
C THR A 429 16.68 29.18 -12.74
N ALA A 430 15.91 30.14 -12.24
CA ALA A 430 14.45 30.11 -12.33
C ALA A 430 13.98 30.14 -13.80
N GLU A 431 14.66 30.90 -14.64
CA GLU A 431 14.39 31.04 -16.06
C GLU A 431 14.61 29.72 -16.80
N GLU A 432 15.71 29.02 -16.51
CA GLU A 432 16.01 27.72 -17.11
C GLU A 432 14.97 26.67 -16.71
N ILE A 433 14.59 26.65 -15.43
CA ILE A 433 13.54 25.76 -14.92
C ILE A 433 12.20 26.05 -15.61
N ASN A 434 11.81 27.32 -15.70
CA ASN A 434 10.57 27.72 -16.36
C ASN A 434 10.57 27.37 -17.85
N GLN A 435 11.70 27.56 -18.53
CA GLN A 435 11.86 27.21 -19.94
C GLN A 435 11.69 25.70 -20.14
N TYR A 436 12.36 24.88 -19.31
CA TYR A 436 12.21 23.43 -19.35
C TYR A 436 10.76 22.99 -19.16
N ILE A 437 10.04 23.56 -18.18
CA ILE A 437 8.64 23.19 -17.92
C ILE A 437 7.79 23.39 -19.18
N VAL A 438 7.93 24.54 -19.84
CA VAL A 438 7.18 24.83 -21.07
C VAL A 438 7.57 23.88 -22.20
N ASP A 439 8.86 23.65 -22.41
CA ASP A 439 9.35 22.80 -23.49
C ASP A 439 8.95 21.33 -23.30
N GLU A 440 9.03 20.82 -22.07
CA GLU A 440 8.62 19.46 -21.74
C GLU A 440 7.11 19.27 -21.92
N LEU A 441 6.28 20.23 -21.53
CA LEU A 441 4.83 20.15 -21.73
C LEU A 441 4.46 20.14 -23.22
N LYS A 442 5.11 20.98 -24.04
CA LYS A 442 4.95 20.94 -25.51
C LYS A 442 5.43 19.62 -26.09
N ARG A 443 6.53 19.07 -25.57
CA ARG A 443 7.06 17.76 -26.00
C ARG A 443 6.11 16.62 -25.64
N LEU A 444 5.48 16.66 -24.46
CA LEU A 444 4.49 15.68 -24.02
C LEU A 444 3.23 15.73 -24.89
N GLU A 445 2.75 16.92 -25.22
CA GLU A 445 1.66 17.13 -26.17
C GLU A 445 1.99 16.55 -27.56
N ALA A 446 3.17 16.89 -28.11
CA ALA A 446 3.60 16.41 -29.43
C ALA A 446 3.79 14.88 -29.49
N ARG A 447 4.28 14.24 -28.42
CA ARG A 447 4.45 12.78 -28.37
C ARG A 447 3.15 12.02 -28.11
N ASN A 448 2.10 12.70 -27.66
CA ASN A 448 0.83 12.07 -27.29
C ASN A 448 -0.37 12.79 -27.94
N PRO A 449 -0.44 12.88 -29.29
CA PRO A 449 -1.43 13.71 -29.99
C PRO A 449 -2.88 13.33 -29.72
N ASN A 450 -3.13 12.08 -29.32
CA ASN A 450 -4.47 11.56 -29.02
C ASN A 450 -4.80 11.53 -27.52
N ASN A 451 -3.86 11.92 -26.65
CA ASN A 451 -4.09 11.93 -25.21
C ASN A 451 -4.61 13.30 -24.78
N THR A 452 -5.88 13.36 -24.42
CA THR A 452 -6.57 14.60 -24.02
C THR A 452 -5.95 15.26 -22.79
N LEU A 453 -5.25 14.51 -21.93
CA LEU A 453 -4.51 15.07 -20.79
C LEU A 453 -3.46 16.09 -21.24
N TYR A 454 -2.77 15.84 -22.35
CA TYR A 454 -1.68 16.68 -22.83
C TYR A 454 -2.10 17.75 -23.85
N LYS A 455 -3.37 17.78 -24.26
CA LYS A 455 -3.87 18.84 -25.14
C LYS A 455 -3.74 20.20 -24.45
N ASP A 456 -3.11 21.14 -25.15
CA ASP A 456 -2.78 22.48 -24.67
C ASP A 456 -2.04 22.45 -23.30
N ALA A 457 -1.24 21.41 -23.05
CA ALA A 457 -0.63 21.16 -21.74
C ALA A 457 0.12 22.39 -21.18
N TYR A 458 0.90 23.06 -22.03
CA TYR A 458 1.68 24.24 -21.63
C TYR A 458 0.83 25.47 -21.28
N LYS A 459 -0.46 25.49 -21.63
CA LYS A 459 -1.39 26.57 -21.24
C LYS A 459 -2.17 26.23 -19.95
N ARG A 460 -2.28 24.95 -19.61
CA ARG A 460 -3.13 24.46 -18.51
C ARG A 460 -2.33 24.05 -17.29
N SER A 461 -1.11 23.55 -17.47
CA SER A 461 -0.31 23.00 -16.38
C SER A 461 -0.08 24.04 -15.30
N LYS A 462 -0.27 23.58 -14.06
CA LYS A 462 0.00 24.32 -12.84
C LYS A 462 1.48 24.48 -12.51
N LEU A 463 2.38 23.89 -13.30
CA LEU A 463 3.83 24.06 -13.14
C LEU A 463 4.38 25.30 -13.87
N VAL A 464 3.63 25.86 -14.84
CA VAL A 464 4.13 26.97 -15.66
C VAL A 464 4.42 28.19 -14.78
N GLY A 465 5.65 28.69 -14.83
CA GLY A 465 6.11 29.83 -14.02
C GLY A 465 6.57 29.48 -12.60
N LEU A 466 6.43 28.22 -12.17
CA LEU A 466 6.74 27.80 -10.80
C LEU A 466 8.23 27.93 -10.45
N GLY A 467 9.14 27.90 -11.44
CA GLY A 467 10.60 27.95 -11.26
C GLY A 467 11.07 29.13 -10.42
N THR A 468 10.41 30.29 -10.51
CA THR A 468 10.74 31.47 -9.69
C THR A 468 10.50 31.21 -8.20
N HIS A 469 9.36 30.61 -7.86
CA HIS A 469 9.06 30.24 -6.47
C HIS A 469 9.97 29.12 -6.00
N LEU A 470 10.26 28.13 -6.84
CA LEU A 470 11.16 27.02 -6.49
C LEU A 470 12.56 27.52 -6.09
N LYS A 471 13.15 28.45 -6.84
CA LYS A 471 14.45 29.03 -6.47
C LYS A 471 14.38 29.92 -5.23
N LYS A 472 13.26 30.61 -5.01
CA LYS A 472 13.03 31.35 -3.76
C LYS A 472 13.05 30.41 -2.56
N VAL A 473 12.25 29.34 -2.59
CA VAL A 473 12.17 28.41 -1.45
C VAL A 473 13.42 27.55 -1.30
N GLU A 474 14.16 27.25 -2.37
CA GLU A 474 15.47 26.61 -2.25
C GLU A 474 16.43 27.47 -1.43
N LYS A 475 16.45 28.79 -1.66
CA LYS A 475 17.27 29.74 -0.89
C LYS A 475 16.76 29.89 0.56
N GLU A 476 15.46 30.04 0.74
CA GLU A 476 14.86 30.37 2.05
C GLU A 476 14.66 29.15 2.97
N LYS A 477 14.34 28.00 2.39
CA LYS A 477 13.97 26.76 3.09
C LYS A 477 15.00 25.64 2.93
N GLY A 478 16.01 25.85 2.08
CA GLY A 478 17.15 24.94 1.92
C GLY A 478 16.79 23.59 1.35
N VAL A 479 15.87 23.55 0.38
CA VAL A 479 15.42 22.31 -0.29
C VAL A 479 15.62 22.46 -1.79
N ASN A 480 16.32 21.51 -2.40
CA ASN A 480 16.68 21.50 -3.82
C ASN A 480 15.46 21.77 -4.73
N ALA A 481 15.56 22.79 -5.59
CA ALA A 481 14.47 23.23 -6.45
C ALA A 481 14.03 22.18 -7.47
N LEU A 482 14.99 21.44 -8.05
CA LEU A 482 14.68 20.35 -8.98
C LEU A 482 14.02 19.17 -8.30
N MET A 483 14.35 18.89 -7.04
CA MET A 483 13.72 17.81 -6.28
C MET A 483 12.22 18.09 -6.07
N ILE A 484 11.88 19.34 -5.74
CA ILE A 484 10.47 19.77 -5.62
C ILE A 484 9.76 19.68 -6.97
N LEU A 485 10.38 20.17 -8.04
CA LEU A 485 9.79 20.08 -9.39
C LEU A 485 9.57 18.64 -9.83
N ALA A 486 10.57 17.78 -9.64
CA ALA A 486 10.51 16.37 -10.00
C ALA A 486 9.38 15.66 -9.27
N LEU A 487 9.21 15.94 -7.98
CA LEU A 487 8.07 15.42 -7.22
C LEU A 487 6.74 15.97 -7.77
N ALA A 488 6.66 17.27 -8.04
CA ALA A 488 5.44 17.87 -8.57
C ALA A 488 5.07 17.23 -9.91
N GLN A 489 6.03 16.99 -10.79
CA GLN A 489 5.80 16.27 -12.05
C GLN A 489 5.28 14.86 -11.83
N HIS A 490 5.85 14.15 -10.86
CA HIS A 490 5.50 12.76 -10.53
C HIS A 490 4.07 12.65 -9.98
N GLU A 491 3.73 13.46 -8.98
CA GLU A 491 2.47 13.35 -8.22
C GLU A 491 1.27 13.98 -8.94
N SER A 492 1.51 14.98 -9.80
CA SER A 492 0.43 15.73 -10.44
C SER A 492 0.32 15.55 -11.95
N ALA A 493 1.02 14.55 -12.52
CA ALA A 493 1.12 14.36 -13.97
C ALA A 493 1.56 15.67 -14.67
N TYR A 494 2.71 16.21 -14.27
CA TYR A 494 3.23 17.48 -14.79
C TYR A 494 2.29 18.69 -14.55
N GLY A 495 1.55 18.72 -13.43
CA GLY A 495 0.62 19.78 -13.06
C GLY A 495 -0.72 19.74 -13.81
N LEU A 496 -1.06 18.59 -14.41
CA LEU A 496 -2.25 18.42 -15.26
C LEU A 496 -3.32 17.51 -14.64
N SER A 497 -3.03 16.86 -13.50
CA SER A 497 -4.02 16.08 -12.76
C SER A 497 -5.21 16.96 -12.37
N GLU A 498 -6.38 16.34 -12.27
CA GLU A 498 -7.60 17.05 -11.83
C GLU A 498 -7.40 17.76 -10.49
N ARG A 499 -6.72 17.12 -9.55
CA ARG A 499 -6.41 17.71 -8.24
C ARG A 499 -5.52 18.94 -8.36
N ALA A 500 -4.49 18.90 -9.19
CA ALA A 500 -3.65 20.07 -9.42
C ALA A 500 -4.46 21.21 -10.06
N LEU A 501 -5.23 20.91 -11.11
CA LEU A 501 -5.97 21.93 -11.87
C LEU A 501 -7.05 22.61 -11.03
N THR A 502 -7.80 21.82 -10.24
CA THR A 502 -8.96 22.29 -9.48
C THR A 502 -8.58 22.78 -8.08
N PHE A 503 -7.60 22.15 -7.44
CA PHE A 503 -7.28 22.39 -6.02
C PHE A 503 -5.91 23.01 -5.78
N ASN A 504 -5.15 23.30 -6.85
CA ASN A 504 -3.75 23.73 -6.76
C ASN A 504 -2.87 22.78 -5.92
N ASN A 505 -3.27 21.51 -5.81
CA ASN A 505 -2.61 20.52 -4.97
C ASN A 505 -1.78 19.58 -5.84
N LEU A 506 -0.49 19.88 -5.95
CA LEU A 506 0.48 19.16 -6.78
C LEU A 506 0.91 17.84 -6.14
N PHE A 507 0.92 17.75 -4.80
CA PHE A 507 1.52 16.62 -4.08
C PHE A 507 0.49 15.74 -3.35
N GLY A 508 -0.81 15.99 -3.55
CA GLY A 508 -1.87 15.25 -2.86
C GLY A 508 -1.88 15.46 -1.34
N LEU A 509 -1.40 16.60 -0.85
CA LEU A 509 -1.31 16.87 0.59
C LEU A 509 -2.69 17.10 1.19
N ARG A 510 -2.86 16.69 2.45
CA ARG A 510 -4.07 16.92 3.25
C ARG A 510 -5.35 16.39 2.59
N VAL A 511 -5.21 15.46 1.66
CA VAL A 511 -6.32 14.72 1.08
C VAL A 511 -6.73 13.66 2.08
N TYR A 512 -7.72 14.00 2.90
CA TYR A 512 -8.33 13.06 3.83
C TYR A 512 -9.79 12.81 3.40
N ASP A 513 -10.22 11.56 3.44
CA ASP A 513 -11.56 11.15 2.97
C ASP A 513 -12.74 11.78 3.76
N ASP A 514 -12.46 12.49 4.86
CA ASP A 514 -13.42 13.14 5.76
C ASP A 514 -13.41 14.65 5.76
N ASN A 515 -12.42 15.29 5.14
CA ASN A 515 -12.35 16.75 5.11
C ASN A 515 -11.80 17.27 3.79
N PRO A 516 -12.59 17.20 2.70
CA PRO A 516 -12.19 17.71 1.40
C PRO A 516 -12.04 19.25 1.37
N ALA A 517 -12.34 19.98 2.44
CA ALA A 517 -12.10 21.43 2.48
C ALA A 517 -10.61 21.78 2.62
N ASN A 518 -9.77 20.84 3.06
CA ASN A 518 -8.34 21.06 3.31
C ASN A 518 -7.41 20.54 2.21
N ASP A 519 -7.94 20.00 1.10
CA ASP A 519 -7.12 19.61 -0.04
C ASP A 519 -6.94 20.73 -1.08
N HIS A 520 -7.60 21.88 -0.86
CA HIS A 520 -7.51 23.07 -1.68
C HIS A 520 -6.46 24.05 -1.14
N PHE A 521 -5.64 24.57 -2.05
CA PHE A 521 -4.67 25.63 -1.80
C PHE A 521 -5.03 26.84 -2.64
N GLU A 522 -4.85 28.05 -2.08
CA GLU A 522 -5.11 29.30 -2.80
C GLU A 522 -4.24 29.39 -4.06
N THR A 523 -2.96 29.04 -3.93
CA THR A 523 -2.02 28.93 -5.05
C THR A 523 -1.19 27.65 -4.97
N VAL A 524 -0.54 27.30 -6.09
CA VAL A 524 0.40 26.17 -6.13
C VAL A 524 1.66 26.45 -5.33
N GLN A 525 2.01 27.73 -5.14
CA GLN A 525 3.10 28.17 -4.29
C GLN A 525 2.80 27.87 -2.82
N ASP A 526 1.56 28.07 -2.39
CA ASP A 526 1.14 27.70 -1.03
C ASP A 526 1.22 26.18 -0.81
N ASN A 527 0.87 25.39 -1.82
CA ASN A 527 1.03 23.93 -1.76
C ASN A 527 2.50 23.49 -1.67
N VAL A 528 3.42 24.19 -2.36
CA VAL A 528 4.87 24.00 -2.21
C VAL A 528 5.32 24.40 -0.81
N ASP A 529 4.89 25.54 -0.31
CA ASP A 529 5.29 26.02 1.02
C ASP A 529 4.78 25.07 2.12
N GLU A 530 3.58 24.52 1.97
CA GLU A 530 3.01 23.49 2.84
C GLU A 530 3.85 22.21 2.84
N LEU A 531 4.21 21.69 1.66
CA LEU A 531 5.11 20.52 1.54
C LEU A 531 6.40 20.76 2.33
N LEU A 532 7.01 21.94 2.18
CA LEU A 532 8.29 22.23 2.79
C LEU A 532 8.17 22.47 4.30
N ASN A 533 7.17 23.22 4.75
CA ASN A 533 7.04 23.65 6.13
C ASN A 533 6.45 22.56 7.02
N GLU A 534 5.39 21.87 6.56
CA GLU A 534 4.65 20.94 7.40
C GLU A 534 5.07 19.48 7.21
N PHE A 535 5.72 19.14 6.09
CA PHE A 535 6.15 17.78 5.80
C PHE A 535 7.66 17.64 5.80
N TRP A 536 8.37 18.21 4.82
CA TRP A 536 9.78 17.87 4.60
C TRP A 536 10.72 18.45 5.66
N ASN A 537 10.70 19.76 5.92
CA ASN A 537 11.58 20.37 6.94
C ASN A 537 11.15 20.11 8.38
N LYS A 538 9.96 19.52 8.60
CA LYS A 538 9.45 19.16 9.93
C LYS A 538 9.65 17.67 10.24
N ASN A 539 9.29 16.81 9.28
CA ASN A 539 9.11 15.38 9.54
C ASN A 539 10.18 14.49 8.89
N TYR A 540 10.70 14.86 7.72
CA TYR A 540 11.53 13.98 6.90
C TYR A 540 13.02 14.33 6.91
N ILE A 541 13.36 15.61 6.73
CA ILE A 541 14.75 16.07 6.58
C ILE A 541 15.47 16.13 7.93
N PRO A 542 14.90 16.73 9.00
CA PRO A 542 15.60 16.77 10.29
C PRO A 542 15.85 15.35 10.80
N PRO A 543 17.06 14.99 11.26
CA PRO A 543 17.39 13.63 11.68
C PRO A 543 16.57 13.09 12.87
N THR A 544 15.96 13.99 13.64
CA THR A 544 15.07 13.68 14.76
C THR A 544 13.58 13.80 14.40
N GLY A 545 13.24 14.09 13.15
CA GLY A 545 11.86 14.17 12.69
C GLY A 545 11.15 12.81 12.76
N PRO A 546 9.82 12.78 12.97
CA PRO A 546 9.05 11.53 13.12
C PRO A 546 9.12 10.58 11.92
N HIS A 547 9.48 11.07 10.73
CA HIS A 547 9.61 10.27 9.51
C HIS A 547 11.06 10.23 8.97
N ALA A 548 12.02 10.68 9.77
CA ALA A 548 13.41 10.79 9.38
C ALA A 548 14.05 9.41 9.11
N ASN A 549 14.44 9.22 7.86
CA ASN A 549 15.16 8.03 7.38
C ASN A 549 16.29 8.40 6.39
N GLY A 550 16.64 9.68 6.29
CA GLY A 550 17.59 10.22 5.33
C GLY A 550 16.94 11.30 4.48
N ALA A 551 17.66 12.38 4.22
CA ALA A 551 17.12 13.54 3.53
C ALA A 551 17.22 13.42 2.00
N ALA A 552 16.88 12.29 1.39
CA ALA A 552 16.92 12.08 -0.06
C ALA A 552 15.69 11.28 -0.52
N PHE A 553 15.39 11.22 -1.81
CA PHE A 553 14.30 10.37 -2.31
C PHE A 553 14.48 8.90 -1.87
N GLY A 554 15.68 8.35 -2.12
CA GLY A 554 16.11 7.05 -1.64
C GLY A 554 15.28 5.88 -2.15
N HIS A 555 15.09 4.88 -1.28
CA HIS A 555 14.28 3.69 -1.53
C HIS A 555 13.72 3.19 -0.19
N LYS A 556 13.15 1.99 -0.13
CA LYS A 556 12.55 1.49 1.12
C LYS A 556 13.53 1.30 2.28
N GLY A 557 14.83 1.31 2.04
CA GLY A 557 15.85 1.16 3.08
C GLY A 557 16.22 2.46 3.79
N TYR A 558 16.18 3.59 3.10
CA TYR A 558 16.47 4.93 3.62
C TYR A 558 15.94 6.01 2.66
N GLY A 559 15.87 7.25 3.12
CA GLY A 559 15.27 8.35 2.38
C GLY A 559 13.80 8.54 2.68
N PHE A 560 13.16 9.43 1.93
CA PHE A 560 11.74 9.76 2.05
C PHE A 560 10.86 8.54 1.77
N ASN A 561 11.22 7.68 0.81
CA ASN A 561 10.41 6.55 0.39
C ASN A 561 10.14 5.50 1.51
N VAL A 562 10.92 5.52 2.59
CA VAL A 562 10.65 4.62 3.74
C VAL A 562 9.25 4.87 4.32
N LYS A 563 8.80 6.12 4.36
CA LYS A 563 7.52 6.51 4.98
C LYS A 563 6.59 7.32 4.06
N TYR A 564 7.08 7.84 2.94
CA TYR A 564 6.32 8.76 2.08
C TYR A 564 5.31 8.06 1.16
N ALA A 565 5.73 7.01 0.44
CA ALA A 565 4.90 6.31 -0.54
C ALA A 565 4.91 4.81 -0.28
N SER A 566 3.87 4.09 -0.68
CA SER A 566 3.83 2.61 -0.64
C SER A 566 4.60 1.97 -1.80
N ASP A 567 4.73 2.65 -2.93
CA ASP A 567 5.50 2.16 -4.08
C ASP A 567 7.00 2.06 -3.73
N PRO A 568 7.60 0.85 -3.73
CA PRO A 568 9.01 0.66 -3.40
C PRO A 568 9.96 1.41 -4.35
N TYR A 569 9.49 1.78 -5.54
CA TYR A 569 10.24 2.44 -6.59
C TYR A 569 9.89 3.93 -6.75
N TRP A 570 9.04 4.48 -5.87
CA TRP A 570 8.70 5.91 -5.91
C TRP A 570 9.93 6.82 -5.93
N GLY A 571 10.92 6.52 -5.07
CA GLY A 571 12.14 7.33 -4.96
C GLY A 571 12.97 7.35 -6.24
N SER A 572 13.11 6.20 -6.92
CA SER A 572 13.82 6.12 -8.21
C SER A 572 13.01 6.74 -9.35
N LYS A 573 11.68 6.63 -9.34
CA LYS A 573 10.80 7.28 -10.34
C LYS A 573 10.87 8.80 -10.22
N ALA A 574 10.76 9.34 -9.01
CA ALA A 574 10.87 10.77 -8.74
C ALA A 574 12.28 11.29 -9.09
N ALA A 575 13.34 10.59 -8.69
CA ALA A 575 14.71 10.93 -9.08
C ALA A 575 14.94 10.86 -10.61
N GLY A 576 14.30 9.93 -11.31
CA GLY A 576 14.35 9.84 -12.77
C GLY A 576 13.72 11.05 -13.47
N HIS A 577 12.81 11.79 -12.81
CA HIS A 577 12.39 13.11 -13.30
C HIS A 577 13.54 14.12 -13.19
N MET A 578 14.27 14.18 -12.06
CA MET A 578 15.43 15.07 -11.92
C MET A 578 16.49 14.81 -12.98
N TYR A 579 16.81 13.53 -13.25
CA TYR A 579 17.75 13.17 -14.30
C TYR A 579 17.31 13.68 -15.68
N ARG A 580 16.04 13.51 -16.04
CA ARG A 580 15.50 14.00 -17.33
C ARG A 580 15.47 15.52 -17.42
N ILE A 581 15.18 16.21 -16.31
CA ILE A 581 15.28 17.67 -16.23
C ILE A 581 16.73 18.10 -16.50
N ASP A 582 17.68 17.50 -15.79
CA ASP A 582 19.10 17.82 -15.91
C ASP A 582 19.61 17.56 -17.33
N GLN A 583 19.29 16.39 -17.91
CA GLN A 583 19.65 16.05 -19.28
C GLN A 583 19.08 17.05 -20.30
N ALA A 584 17.80 17.43 -20.16
CA ALA A 584 17.15 18.40 -21.05
C ALA A 584 17.77 19.80 -20.97
N LEU A 585 18.32 20.18 -19.82
CA LEU A 585 18.95 21.47 -19.57
C LEU A 585 20.50 21.45 -19.68
N GLY A 586 21.07 20.36 -20.23
CA GLY A 586 22.49 20.27 -20.56
C GLY A 586 23.39 19.67 -19.47
N GLY A 587 22.82 19.05 -18.44
CA GLY A 587 23.50 18.18 -17.49
C GLY A 587 24.31 18.91 -16.42
N LYS A 588 23.97 20.15 -16.06
CA LYS A 588 24.75 20.97 -15.13
C LYS A 588 24.87 20.35 -13.75
N ASP A 589 23.81 19.76 -13.22
CA ASP A 589 23.84 19.18 -11.86
C ASP A 589 24.64 17.89 -11.82
N LEU A 590 24.56 17.04 -12.84
CA LEU A 590 25.37 15.82 -12.90
C LEU A 590 26.85 16.11 -13.22
N LYS A 591 27.13 17.06 -14.12
CA LYS A 591 28.51 17.52 -14.41
C LYS A 591 29.19 18.16 -13.19
N ASN A 592 28.42 18.85 -12.35
CA ASN A 592 28.88 19.45 -11.10
C ASN A 592 28.37 18.69 -9.88
N ALA A 593 28.23 17.36 -10.00
CA ALA A 593 27.69 16.52 -8.94
C ALA A 593 28.45 16.70 -7.64
N VAL A 594 27.72 16.96 -6.56
CA VAL A 594 28.31 16.99 -5.21
C VAL A 594 28.74 15.57 -4.81
N GLN A 595 29.77 15.47 -3.98
CA GLN A 595 30.17 14.19 -3.43
C GLN A 595 29.16 13.76 -2.34
N ILE A 596 28.67 12.52 -2.44
CA ILE A 596 27.68 11.97 -1.50
C ILE A 596 28.34 10.87 -0.69
N GLY A 597 28.22 10.97 0.63
CA GLY A 597 28.57 9.92 1.57
C GLY A 597 27.32 9.28 2.18
N MET A 598 27.51 8.15 2.84
CA MET A 598 26.48 7.42 3.56
C MET A 598 26.98 7.10 4.96
N THR A 599 26.21 7.43 5.99
CA THR A 599 26.59 7.09 7.37
C THR A 599 26.53 5.57 7.60
N THR A 600 27.50 5.02 8.32
CA THR A 600 27.62 3.57 8.52
C THR A 600 27.22 3.09 9.92
N THR A 601 27.06 4.01 10.88
CA THR A 601 26.69 3.68 12.28
C THR A 601 25.43 4.39 12.74
N THR A 602 24.71 3.77 13.68
CA THR A 602 23.69 4.44 14.49
C THR A 602 24.36 5.32 15.55
N GLY A 603 23.67 6.34 16.04
CA GLY A 603 24.19 7.22 17.09
C GLY A 603 25.33 8.13 16.65
N LEU A 604 25.49 8.39 15.34
CA LEU A 604 26.57 9.24 14.83
C LEU A 604 26.34 10.70 15.22
N ASN A 605 27.25 11.25 16.02
CA ASN A 605 27.21 12.66 16.41
C ASN A 605 27.69 13.56 15.26
N VAL A 606 26.88 14.58 14.98
CA VAL A 606 27.19 15.67 14.04
C VAL A 606 27.51 16.93 14.84
N ARG A 607 28.52 17.67 14.40
CA ARG A 607 29.15 18.71 15.21
C ARG A 607 29.35 20.03 14.49
N THR A 608 29.39 21.12 15.23
CA THR A 608 29.67 22.47 14.69
C THR A 608 31.15 22.74 14.43
N ALA A 609 32.05 21.94 15.02
CA ALA A 609 33.49 21.99 14.82
C ALA A 609 34.09 20.57 14.84
N PRO A 610 35.26 20.35 14.20
CA PRO A 610 35.92 19.05 14.10
C PRO A 610 36.63 18.66 15.41
N GLU A 611 35.88 18.52 16.50
CA GLU A 611 36.41 18.17 17.83
C GLU A 611 35.39 17.40 18.67
N LEU A 612 35.84 16.67 19.70
CA LEU A 612 34.96 15.81 20.51
C LEU A 612 34.19 16.51 21.64
N SER A 613 34.40 17.81 21.85
CA SER A 613 33.75 18.60 22.92
C SER A 613 32.23 18.42 22.94
N VAL A 614 31.62 18.27 24.11
CA VAL A 614 30.16 18.17 24.22
C VAL A 614 29.46 19.43 23.70
N ALA A 615 30.11 20.60 23.84
CA ALA A 615 29.59 21.88 23.37
C ALA A 615 29.45 21.98 21.85
N THR A 616 30.19 21.17 21.09
CA THR A 616 30.12 21.18 19.62
C THR A 616 29.09 20.21 19.06
N LYS A 617 28.47 19.35 19.88
CA LYS A 617 27.44 18.43 19.40
C LYS A 617 26.22 19.21 18.92
N LEU A 618 25.95 19.16 17.61
CA LEU A 618 24.79 19.79 16.99
C LEU A 618 23.56 18.89 17.07
N PHE A 619 23.70 17.63 16.63
CA PHE A 619 22.66 16.61 16.74
C PHE A 619 23.30 15.20 16.64
N THR A 620 22.47 14.17 16.76
CA THR A 620 22.88 12.78 16.58
C THR A 620 21.97 12.11 15.56
N TYR A 621 22.53 11.42 14.57
CA TYR A 621 21.76 10.54 13.69
C TYR A 621 21.32 9.29 14.47
N PRO A 622 20.01 9.06 14.68
CA PRO A 622 19.56 7.90 15.44
C PRO A 622 19.72 6.58 14.67
N LYS A 623 19.88 6.64 13.35
CA LYS A 623 20.01 5.48 12.46
C LYS A 623 21.22 5.65 11.53
N SER A 624 21.76 4.53 11.04
CA SER A 624 22.72 4.50 9.94
C SER A 624 22.00 4.65 8.59
N ASN A 625 22.78 4.63 7.50
CA ASN A 625 22.34 4.79 6.12
C ASN A 625 21.67 6.14 5.86
N MET A 626 22.25 7.21 6.39
CA MET A 626 21.85 8.59 6.10
C MET A 626 22.74 9.16 5.00
N PRO A 627 22.19 9.54 3.83
CA PRO A 627 22.97 10.18 2.79
C PRO A 627 23.34 11.60 3.22
N ILE A 628 24.60 11.98 3.05
CA ILE A 628 25.15 13.29 3.45
C ILE A 628 25.94 13.90 2.30
N ILE A 629 25.90 15.23 2.17
CA ILE A 629 26.71 15.96 1.20
C ILE A 629 28.09 16.19 1.80
N ILE A 630 29.13 15.74 1.11
CA ILE A 630 30.53 15.95 1.47
C ILE A 630 31.00 17.25 0.84
N LYS A 631 31.54 18.16 1.65
CA LYS A 631 32.10 19.43 1.18
C LYS A 631 33.62 19.38 1.06
N GLU A 632 34.27 18.95 2.13
CA GLU A 632 35.72 18.84 2.20
C GLU A 632 36.11 17.80 3.27
N GLU A 633 37.21 17.09 3.03
CA GLU A 633 37.90 16.39 4.10
C GLU A 633 38.64 17.44 4.93
N ALA A 634 38.29 17.56 6.20
CA ALA A 634 38.88 18.54 7.09
C ALA A 634 40.13 17.95 7.72
N ALA A 635 41.31 18.50 7.39
CA ALA A 635 42.55 18.18 8.08
C ALA A 635 42.46 18.70 9.52
N GLY A 636 42.18 17.81 10.47
CA GLY A 636 42.27 18.08 11.89
C GLY A 636 43.62 17.64 12.45
N ALA A 637 44.14 18.33 13.46
CA ALA A 637 45.31 17.91 14.24
C ALA A 637 45.03 16.66 15.13
N SER A 638 43.90 15.96 14.91
CA SER A 638 43.45 14.80 15.69
C SER A 638 43.54 13.51 14.88
N GLU A 639 43.74 12.37 15.56
CA GLU A 639 43.69 11.02 14.96
C GLU A 639 42.35 10.69 14.27
N ILE A 640 41.32 11.51 14.46
CA ILE A 640 40.02 11.36 13.82
C ILE A 640 40.02 12.09 12.47
N PRO A 641 39.72 11.40 11.35
CA PRO A 641 39.48 12.06 10.08
C PRO A 641 38.15 12.78 10.15
N TRP A 642 38.15 14.10 10.17
CA TRP A 642 36.91 14.89 10.16
C TRP A 642 36.47 15.15 8.74
N ILE A 643 35.18 15.01 8.47
CA ILE A 643 34.59 15.37 7.19
C ILE A 643 33.62 16.51 7.43
N LYS A 644 33.77 17.58 6.65
CA LYS A 644 32.82 18.67 6.62
C LYS A 644 31.68 18.33 5.67
N ILE A 645 30.46 18.51 6.15
CA ILE A 645 29.23 18.15 5.47
C ILE A 645 28.27 19.33 5.42
N ALA A 646 27.31 19.30 4.48
CA ALA A 646 26.11 20.12 4.62
C ALA A 646 25.25 19.54 5.75
N SER A 647 24.81 20.39 6.68
CA SER A 647 23.96 19.98 7.79
C SER A 647 22.52 19.74 7.34
N ASP A 648 21.91 18.64 7.78
CA ASP A 648 20.48 18.41 7.58
C ASP A 648 19.60 19.38 8.41
N ILE A 649 20.16 19.95 9.47
CA ILE A 649 19.50 20.95 10.31
C ILE A 649 20.04 22.35 9.98
N GLY A 650 19.13 23.25 9.65
CA GLY A 650 19.42 24.64 9.32
C GLY A 650 19.83 24.82 7.85
N VAL A 651 19.31 25.88 7.24
CA VAL A 651 19.56 26.20 5.83
C VAL A 651 21.00 26.69 5.66
N ASN A 652 21.72 26.13 4.68
CA ASN A 652 23.09 26.51 4.30
C ASN A 652 24.10 26.46 5.46
N LYS A 653 23.92 25.53 6.40
CA LYS A 653 24.87 25.33 7.51
C LYS A 653 25.84 24.18 7.21
N ASP A 654 27.08 24.37 7.64
CA ASP A 654 28.09 23.33 7.63
C ASP A 654 28.15 22.64 8.99
N ALA A 655 28.51 21.37 8.96
CA ALA A 655 28.76 20.57 10.15
C ALA A 655 29.90 19.58 9.89
N TYR A 656 30.30 18.86 10.93
CA TYR A 656 31.40 17.91 10.90
C TYR A 656 30.95 16.56 11.45
N VAL A 657 31.43 15.50 10.81
CA VAL A 657 31.26 14.11 11.24
C VAL A 657 32.60 13.39 11.21
N SER A 658 32.72 12.33 12.00
CA SER A 658 33.89 11.45 11.91
C SER A 658 33.81 10.60 10.65
N GLY A 659 34.84 10.68 9.81
CA GLY A 659 34.98 9.94 8.56
C GLY A 659 35.12 8.43 8.73
N HIS A 660 35.47 7.94 9.94
CA HIS A 660 35.42 6.51 10.25
C HIS A 660 34.02 5.89 10.05
N TYR A 661 32.98 6.73 10.10
CA TYR A 661 31.59 6.30 10.00
C TYR A 661 30.88 6.78 8.73
N VAL A 662 31.65 7.06 7.67
CA VAL A 662 31.12 7.52 6.38
C VAL A 662 31.69 6.65 5.24
N LYS A 663 30.81 6.00 4.47
CA LYS A 663 31.15 5.35 3.19
C LYS A 663 30.89 6.36 2.06
N MET A 664 31.90 6.65 1.24
CA MET A 664 31.69 7.42 0.00
C MET A 664 30.91 6.58 -1.01
N LEU A 665 29.90 7.17 -1.65
CA LEU A 665 29.09 6.46 -2.63
C LEU A 665 29.72 6.53 -4.03
N PRO A 666 29.89 5.40 -4.75
CA PRO A 666 30.25 5.40 -6.16
C PRO A 666 29.05 5.85 -7.00
N ILE A 667 28.93 7.17 -7.18
CA ILE A 667 27.87 7.77 -7.99
C ILE A 667 28.09 7.47 -9.47
N VAL A 668 27.05 6.97 -10.13
CA VAL A 668 27.01 6.82 -11.58
C VAL A 668 26.82 8.19 -12.21
N LYS A 669 27.65 8.52 -13.21
CA LYS A 669 27.67 9.83 -13.88
C LYS A 669 27.36 9.70 -15.36
#